data_AF-A0A1R3RHB4-F1
#
_entry.id   AF-A0A1R3RHB4-F1
#
_cell.length_a   1.000
_cell.length_b   1.000
_cell.length_c   1.000
_cell.angle_alpha   90.00
_cell.angle_beta   90.00
_cell.angle_gamma   90.00
#
_symmetry.space_group_name_H-M   'P 1'
#
loop_
_entity.id
_entity.type
_entity.pdbx_description
1 polymer ?
#
loop_
_entity_poly.entity_id
_entity_poly.type
_entity_poly.pdbx_seq_one_letter_code
_entity_poly.pdbx_strand_id
1 'polypeptide(L)'
;MERTIPYEPIAVIGMAGKFADEAEDCEKLWQVLQEGKCTWQPFPPDRLNADSHFHNDPDRGGTLRVAEGHFLAEDLSKFEAGFFSILQAEAELMDPQHRLLLANVYHALENSGTTLEKAKGTDTAVYVACFSTDYWNMLNADPEQIQKHNILGTHNAILSNRISWFFDFKGTSATVDTACSGSLIAVHMACQSLILGESKMAIASGVNSISYPITTQDLSKLGALSPDDPARAGRLMRDALDLYLKEKIGVPSSLTVLRFSEVGEALRRFQTGEAKGKMVLVDSGNDIVSMLPPTTAPLCFPRDASYIIAGGVGGLEREIARWMAYRGARHLILLSRSGGDPESVTALMNNLKPVGCEAVVLKCNIANRGAIIAALKGVRNWPPIKGCIQAAMDLRDMPLANMAAADFKTATSPKVEGSWNLHSVLPNDTEFFIMLSSIAGIIGTSGAANYAAGNTFQDELARYRSDRGLPSYSIDLGVVASAGYVAENWKVKRNLSSKASGELSGIRMEDLFRLLEYCAHPGNPSRTSPQSPQIIIGLDTAPLMDRTLNSGEVLDYQRSALWANIRGSRTCESQALISTSGTQSRKEDECSQLNAADSWQSAVDTVVHCVQEKLSSMLCIPMAEIDPHRRLSDYGVDSLVAVEFRTWMNRAIGADIPVLEIMGSDNIDAVSCRAAQLSEFVRKDLKVVHH
;
A
#
# COMPACT_ATOMS: atom_id res chain seq x y z
N MET A 1 36.05 -7.44 10.91
CA MET A 1 35.55 -8.82 11.11
C MET A 1 34.13 -8.85 10.58
N GLU A 2 33.96 -9.34 9.35
CA GLU A 2 32.64 -9.61 8.77
C GLU A 2 31.91 -10.57 9.70
N ARG A 3 30.84 -10.07 10.35
CA ARG A 3 29.98 -10.88 11.20
C ARG A 3 28.85 -11.39 10.32
N THR A 4 29.04 -12.58 9.78
CA THR A 4 28.01 -13.38 9.11
C THR A 4 26.85 -13.64 10.07
N ILE A 5 25.63 -13.46 9.56
CA ILE A 5 24.38 -13.78 10.24
C ILE A 5 24.41 -15.28 10.61
N PRO A 6 24.01 -15.69 11.84
CA PRO A 6 24.01 -17.08 12.24
C PRO A 6 22.80 -17.78 11.62
N TYR A 7 22.83 -18.01 10.30
CA TYR A 7 21.95 -19.02 9.71
C TYR A 7 22.54 -20.39 10.02
N GLU A 8 21.69 -21.34 10.39
CA GLU A 8 22.09 -22.73 10.47
C GLU A 8 22.58 -23.18 9.08
N PRO A 9 23.81 -23.70 8.95
CA PRO A 9 24.31 -24.17 7.66
C PRO A 9 23.39 -25.25 7.07
N ILE A 10 23.07 -25.13 5.78
CA ILE A 10 22.27 -26.14 5.08
C ILE A 10 23.18 -27.29 4.62
N ALA A 11 22.86 -28.50 5.06
CA ALA A 11 23.62 -29.70 4.70
C ALA A 11 23.24 -30.20 3.29
N VAL A 12 24.24 -30.40 2.43
CA VAL A 12 24.08 -31.18 1.19
C VAL A 12 24.26 -32.65 1.55
N ILE A 13 23.15 -33.38 1.63
CA ILE A 13 23.14 -34.77 2.13
C ILE A 13 23.22 -35.83 1.02
N GLY A 14 22.98 -35.46 -0.24
CA GLY A 14 23.07 -36.34 -1.40
C GLY A 14 23.19 -35.54 -2.70
N MET A 15 23.87 -36.10 -3.69
CA MET A 15 24.06 -35.48 -5.01
C MET A 15 24.07 -36.55 -6.10
N ALA A 16 23.59 -36.19 -7.29
CA ALA A 16 23.66 -37.00 -8.50
C ALA A 16 23.59 -36.06 -9.71
N GLY A 17 24.16 -36.47 -10.84
CA GLY A 17 24.12 -35.68 -12.07
C GLY A 17 24.65 -36.46 -13.26
N LYS A 18 24.28 -35.99 -14.46
CA LYS A 18 24.79 -36.47 -15.74
C LYS A 18 25.48 -35.32 -16.45
N PHE A 19 26.70 -35.54 -16.94
CA PHE A 19 27.52 -34.52 -17.60
C PHE A 19 28.10 -35.05 -18.91
N ALA A 20 28.78 -34.18 -19.64
CA ALA A 20 29.19 -34.46 -21.01
C ALA A 20 30.25 -35.58 -21.11
N ASP A 21 30.15 -36.34 -22.20
CA ASP A 21 31.05 -37.44 -22.57
C ASP A 21 31.23 -38.47 -21.45
N GLU A 22 32.46 -38.73 -21.01
CA GLU A 22 32.80 -39.72 -19.99
C GLU A 22 32.42 -39.31 -18.55
N ALA A 23 31.97 -38.08 -18.31
CA ALA A 23 31.50 -37.60 -17.01
C ALA A 23 30.05 -38.05 -16.74
N GLU A 24 29.82 -39.37 -16.73
CA GLU A 24 28.48 -39.96 -16.65
C GLU A 24 27.84 -39.91 -15.25
N ASP A 25 28.58 -39.48 -14.23
CA ASP A 25 28.15 -39.28 -12.85
C ASP A 25 29.05 -38.25 -12.12
N CYS A 26 28.78 -37.99 -10.84
CA CYS A 26 29.55 -37.03 -10.04
C CYS A 26 31.00 -37.47 -9.81
N GLU A 27 31.23 -38.77 -9.64
CA GLU A 27 32.56 -39.36 -9.43
C GLU A 27 33.43 -39.25 -10.68
N LYS A 28 32.89 -39.55 -11.87
CA LYS A 28 33.59 -39.39 -13.14
C LYS A 28 33.76 -37.92 -13.51
N LEU A 29 32.79 -37.06 -13.20
CA LEU A 29 32.99 -35.61 -13.32
C LEU A 29 34.21 -35.16 -12.50
N TRP A 30 34.35 -35.66 -11.27
CA TRP A 30 35.50 -35.35 -10.44
C TRP A 30 36.82 -35.81 -11.07
N GLN A 31 36.86 -36.99 -11.69
CA GLN A 31 38.04 -37.49 -12.43
C GLN A 31 38.39 -36.58 -13.62
N VAL A 32 37.39 -36.23 -14.45
CA VAL A 32 37.57 -35.31 -15.60
C VAL A 32 38.13 -33.95 -15.15
N LEU A 33 37.62 -33.43 -14.03
CA LEU A 33 38.09 -32.17 -13.45
C LEU A 33 39.52 -32.28 -12.91
N GLN A 34 39.87 -33.37 -12.23
CA GLN A 34 41.23 -33.60 -11.72
C GLN A 34 42.27 -33.71 -12.85
N GLU A 35 41.90 -34.37 -13.95
CA GLU A 35 42.76 -34.54 -15.12
C GLU A 35 42.82 -33.28 -16.01
N GLY A 36 41.92 -32.31 -15.79
CA GLY A 36 41.82 -31.10 -16.60
C GLY A 36 41.40 -31.38 -18.04
N LYS A 37 40.65 -32.47 -18.27
CA LYS A 37 40.25 -32.91 -19.60
C LYS A 37 39.09 -32.08 -20.15
N CYS A 38 39.12 -31.79 -21.45
CA CYS A 38 38.02 -31.14 -22.16
C CYS A 38 37.14 -32.19 -22.85
N THR A 39 35.84 -32.16 -22.60
CA THR A 39 34.83 -33.06 -23.20
C THR A 39 34.13 -32.44 -24.42
N TRP A 40 34.80 -31.48 -25.09
CA TRP A 40 34.28 -30.83 -26.28
C TRP A 40 34.37 -31.78 -27.47
N GLN A 41 33.28 -31.89 -28.20
CA GLN A 41 33.13 -32.86 -29.27
C GLN A 41 32.15 -32.35 -30.35
N PRO A 42 32.17 -32.90 -31.56
CA PRO A 42 31.15 -32.64 -32.57
C PRO A 42 29.74 -32.99 -32.08
N PHE A 43 28.71 -32.37 -32.69
CA PHE A 43 27.33 -32.78 -32.45
C PHE A 43 27.14 -34.30 -32.70
N PRO A 44 26.46 -35.03 -31.80
CA PRO A 44 26.16 -36.43 -32.02
C PRO A 44 25.32 -36.61 -33.30
N PRO A 45 25.74 -37.48 -34.25
CA PRO A 45 25.06 -37.65 -35.55
C PRO A 45 23.60 -38.12 -35.43
N ASP A 46 23.27 -38.81 -34.34
CA ASP A 46 21.94 -39.30 -33.99
C ASP A 46 21.03 -38.21 -33.40
N ARG A 47 21.58 -37.06 -32.97
CA ARG A 47 20.80 -35.93 -32.44
C ARG A 47 20.52 -34.86 -33.49
N LEU A 48 21.55 -34.44 -34.20
CA LEU A 48 21.44 -33.33 -35.15
C LEU A 48 22.45 -33.50 -36.28
N ASN A 49 21.98 -33.35 -37.52
CA ASN A 49 22.88 -33.15 -38.66
C ASN A 49 23.43 -31.72 -38.64
N ALA A 50 24.53 -31.48 -37.93
CA ALA A 50 25.09 -30.14 -37.77
C ALA A 50 25.50 -29.51 -39.12
N ASP A 51 25.95 -30.31 -40.09
CA ASP A 51 26.35 -29.82 -41.42
C ASP A 51 25.20 -29.17 -42.18
N SER A 52 23.96 -29.66 -42.02
CA SER A 52 22.79 -29.05 -42.69
C SER A 52 22.35 -27.73 -42.07
N HIS A 53 22.81 -27.44 -40.85
CA HIS A 53 22.48 -26.21 -40.13
C HIS A 53 23.65 -25.22 -40.06
N PHE A 54 24.88 -25.64 -40.36
CA PHE A 54 26.06 -24.80 -40.23
C PHE A 54 26.19 -23.77 -41.37
N HIS A 55 26.60 -22.54 -41.04
CA HIS A 55 27.01 -21.56 -42.03
C HIS A 55 28.00 -20.53 -41.46
N ASN A 56 28.95 -20.09 -42.29
CA ASN A 56 30.00 -19.14 -41.89
C ASN A 56 29.53 -17.68 -41.81
N ASP A 57 28.44 -17.32 -42.50
CA ASP A 57 27.88 -15.97 -42.49
C ASP A 57 27.11 -15.69 -41.19
N PRO A 58 27.57 -14.75 -40.32
CA PRO A 58 26.87 -14.40 -39.07
C PRO A 58 25.50 -13.74 -39.32
N ASP A 59 25.27 -13.23 -40.53
CA ASP A 59 24.02 -12.58 -40.87
C ASP A 59 22.92 -13.54 -41.31
N ARG A 60 23.27 -14.76 -41.69
CA ARG A 60 22.32 -15.79 -42.14
C ARG A 60 21.50 -16.37 -40.99
N GLY A 61 20.23 -15.99 -40.93
CA GLY A 61 19.27 -16.53 -39.96
C GLY A 61 19.06 -18.04 -40.10
N GLY A 62 18.73 -18.71 -38.98
CA GLY A 62 18.44 -20.14 -38.94
C GLY A 62 19.66 -21.05 -39.14
N THR A 63 20.88 -20.53 -38.93
CA THR A 63 22.12 -21.31 -39.07
C THR A 63 22.96 -21.29 -37.80
N LEU A 64 23.79 -22.32 -37.63
CA LEU A 64 24.73 -22.49 -36.55
C LEU A 64 26.09 -21.93 -36.97
N ARG A 65 26.75 -21.21 -36.07
CA ARG A 65 28.16 -20.79 -36.23
C ARG A 65 29.16 -21.76 -35.60
N VAL A 66 28.68 -22.69 -34.78
CA VAL A 66 29.49 -23.67 -34.05
C VAL A 66 28.80 -25.02 -34.19
N ALA A 67 29.53 -26.03 -34.68
CA ALA A 67 29.05 -27.38 -34.94
C ALA A 67 29.54 -28.41 -33.89
N GLU A 68 30.04 -27.91 -32.77
CA GLU A 68 30.64 -28.68 -31.68
C GLU A 68 30.17 -28.14 -30.33
N GLY A 69 30.34 -28.92 -29.26
CA GLY A 69 29.91 -28.56 -27.92
C GLY A 69 30.12 -29.70 -26.93
N HIS A 70 29.36 -29.69 -25.85
CA HIS A 70 29.43 -30.67 -24.77
C HIS A 70 28.13 -31.46 -24.70
N PHE A 71 28.17 -32.76 -25.01
CA PHE A 71 26.99 -33.61 -25.10
C PHE A 71 27.10 -34.83 -24.20
N LEU A 72 25.98 -35.29 -23.64
CA LEU A 72 25.93 -36.54 -22.88
C LEU A 72 26.28 -37.72 -23.79
N ALA A 73 27.14 -38.64 -23.33
CA ALA A 73 27.51 -39.85 -24.08
C ALA A 73 26.36 -40.87 -24.19
N GLU A 74 25.41 -40.83 -23.27
CA GLU A 74 24.28 -41.75 -23.25
C GLU A 74 23.22 -41.41 -24.30
N ASP A 75 22.53 -42.46 -24.74
CA ASP A 75 21.38 -42.37 -25.63
C ASP A 75 20.16 -41.82 -24.86
N LEU A 76 19.77 -40.59 -25.21
CA LEU A 76 18.67 -39.86 -24.55
C LEU A 76 17.29 -40.47 -24.79
N SER A 77 17.16 -41.43 -25.71
CA SER A 77 15.91 -42.15 -25.92
C SER A 77 15.62 -43.18 -24.82
N LYS A 78 16.65 -43.61 -24.07
CA LYS A 78 16.52 -44.67 -23.06
C LYS A 78 15.95 -44.14 -21.75
N PHE A 79 14.97 -44.86 -21.20
CA PHE A 79 14.37 -44.56 -19.90
C PHE A 79 13.59 -45.75 -19.35
N GLU A 80 13.78 -46.05 -18.06
CA GLU A 80 13.10 -47.13 -17.34
C GLU A 80 11.68 -46.72 -16.91
N ALA A 81 10.79 -46.56 -17.90
CA ALA A 81 9.44 -46.03 -17.67
C ALA A 81 8.61 -46.84 -16.66
N GLY A 82 8.77 -48.17 -16.66
CA GLY A 82 8.06 -49.07 -15.75
C GLY A 82 8.40 -48.82 -14.27
N PHE A 83 9.66 -48.51 -13.97
CA PHE A 83 10.09 -48.16 -12.61
C PHE A 83 9.39 -46.88 -12.13
N PHE A 84 9.25 -45.89 -13.01
CA PHE A 84 8.62 -44.61 -12.69
C PHE A 84 7.08 -44.62 -12.80
N SER A 85 6.46 -45.79 -13.02
CA SER A 85 5.01 -45.93 -13.23
C SER A 85 4.48 -45.07 -14.41
N ILE A 86 5.30 -44.93 -15.47
CA ILE A 86 4.98 -44.15 -16.66
C ILE A 86 4.63 -45.11 -17.81
N LEU A 87 3.56 -44.80 -18.55
CA LEU A 87 3.15 -45.57 -19.72
C LEU A 87 4.15 -45.38 -20.86
N GLN A 88 4.42 -46.43 -21.63
CA GLN A 88 5.34 -46.37 -22.78
C GLN A 88 4.98 -45.24 -23.77
N ALA A 89 3.70 -45.09 -24.10
CA ALA A 89 3.21 -44.04 -25.01
C ALA A 89 3.39 -42.61 -24.45
N GLU A 90 3.46 -42.46 -23.13
CA GLU A 90 3.83 -41.17 -22.51
C GLU A 90 5.34 -40.99 -22.54
N ALA A 91 6.10 -42.04 -22.18
CA ALA A 91 7.57 -42.02 -22.16
C ALA A 91 8.16 -41.63 -23.51
N GLU A 92 7.61 -42.12 -24.62
CA GLU A 92 8.01 -41.78 -26.00
C GLU A 92 7.97 -40.28 -26.30
N LEU A 93 7.06 -39.54 -25.66
CA LEU A 93 6.84 -38.11 -25.85
C LEU A 93 7.45 -37.26 -24.72
N MET A 94 8.06 -37.89 -23.73
CA MET A 94 8.73 -37.16 -22.65
C MET A 94 10.04 -36.54 -23.13
N ASP A 95 10.24 -35.28 -22.83
CA ASP A 95 11.54 -34.63 -22.97
C ASP A 95 12.59 -35.44 -22.18
N PRO A 96 13.76 -35.77 -22.78
CA PRO A 96 14.90 -36.35 -22.05
C PRO A 96 15.23 -35.63 -20.74
N GLN A 97 15.00 -34.33 -20.66
CA GLN A 97 15.18 -33.54 -19.45
C GLN A 97 14.30 -34.06 -18.28
N HIS A 98 13.05 -34.43 -18.55
CA HIS A 98 12.14 -35.00 -17.55
C HIS A 98 12.63 -36.39 -17.08
N ARG A 99 13.09 -37.21 -18.04
CA ARG A 99 13.59 -38.57 -17.80
C ARG A 99 14.84 -38.56 -16.92
N LEU A 100 15.82 -37.73 -17.30
CA LEU A 100 17.09 -37.57 -16.59
C LEU A 100 16.87 -37.00 -15.18
N LEU A 101 15.95 -36.04 -15.00
CA LEU A 101 15.64 -35.50 -13.69
C LEU A 101 15.07 -36.56 -12.75
N LEU A 102 14.12 -37.37 -13.20
CA LEU A 102 13.53 -38.44 -12.37
C LEU A 102 14.59 -39.44 -11.90
N ALA A 103 15.44 -39.90 -12.82
CA ALA A 103 16.53 -40.81 -12.51
C ALA A 103 17.55 -40.19 -11.54
N ASN A 104 17.97 -38.94 -11.79
CA ASN A 104 18.96 -38.29 -10.91
C ASN A 104 18.39 -37.94 -9.53
N VAL A 105 17.12 -37.56 -9.41
CA VAL A 105 16.52 -37.36 -8.08
C VAL A 105 16.45 -38.67 -7.31
N TYR A 106 16.13 -39.78 -7.97
CA TYR A 106 16.19 -41.11 -7.35
C TYR A 106 17.60 -41.41 -6.81
N HIS A 107 18.64 -41.24 -7.64
CA HIS A 107 20.03 -41.48 -7.22
C HIS A 107 20.50 -40.50 -6.13
N ALA A 108 20.06 -39.24 -6.16
CA ALA A 108 20.37 -38.28 -5.11
C ALA A 108 19.76 -38.69 -3.76
N LEU A 109 18.54 -39.24 -3.76
CA LEU A 109 17.91 -39.81 -2.57
C LEU A 109 18.66 -41.05 -2.07
N GLU A 110 19.06 -41.96 -2.97
CA GLU A 110 19.89 -43.12 -2.61
C GLU A 110 21.21 -42.70 -1.97
N ASN A 111 21.91 -41.74 -2.59
CA ASN A 111 23.17 -41.20 -2.08
C ASN A 111 23.01 -40.49 -0.73
N SER A 112 21.81 -39.99 -0.42
CA SER A 112 21.49 -39.44 0.91
C SER A 112 21.13 -40.49 1.97
N GLY A 113 21.01 -41.77 1.59
CA GLY A 113 20.50 -42.83 2.47
C GLY A 113 19.00 -42.74 2.77
N THR A 114 18.25 -41.98 1.97
CA THR A 114 16.80 -41.81 2.10
C THR A 114 16.07 -42.81 1.20
N THR A 115 15.38 -43.78 1.80
CA THR A 115 14.58 -44.75 1.02
C THR A 115 13.31 -44.11 0.48
N LEU A 116 12.74 -44.67 -0.59
CA LEU A 116 11.47 -44.20 -1.16
C LEU A 116 10.34 -44.18 -0.12
N GLU A 117 10.28 -45.18 0.76
CA GLU A 117 9.27 -45.27 1.82
C GLU A 117 9.40 -44.13 2.85
N LYS A 118 10.63 -43.70 3.15
CA LYS A 118 10.87 -42.57 4.05
C LYS A 118 10.58 -41.23 3.40
N ALA A 119 10.80 -41.13 2.09
CA ALA A 119 10.60 -39.90 1.33
C ALA A 119 9.11 -39.63 1.06
N LYS A 120 8.31 -40.69 0.93
CA LYS A 120 6.88 -40.65 0.61
C LYS A 120 6.06 -39.85 1.61
N GLY A 121 5.24 -38.91 1.13
CA GLY A 121 4.32 -38.12 1.95
C GLY A 121 4.97 -37.04 2.82
N THR A 122 6.28 -36.84 2.69
CA THR A 122 7.02 -35.81 3.42
C THR A 122 6.78 -34.42 2.84
N ASP A 123 7.06 -33.38 3.62
CA ASP A 123 7.05 -31.98 3.21
C ASP A 123 8.28 -31.60 2.37
N THR A 124 8.83 -32.53 1.58
CA THR A 124 10.01 -32.25 0.74
C THR A 124 9.67 -31.25 -0.35
N ALA A 125 10.42 -30.15 -0.46
CA ALA A 125 10.28 -29.20 -1.55
C ALA A 125 11.09 -29.63 -2.79
N VAL A 126 10.67 -29.20 -3.97
CA VAL A 126 11.32 -29.47 -5.26
C VAL A 126 11.44 -28.17 -6.05
N TYR A 127 12.67 -27.74 -6.29
CA TYR A 127 13.00 -26.60 -7.11
C TYR A 127 13.87 -27.05 -8.28
N VAL A 128 13.38 -26.87 -9.50
CA VAL A 128 14.08 -27.27 -10.73
C VAL A 128 14.33 -26.05 -11.60
N ALA A 129 15.56 -25.88 -12.08
CA ALA A 129 15.88 -24.90 -13.10
C ALA A 129 15.88 -25.54 -14.49
N CYS A 130 15.26 -24.88 -15.46
CA CYS A 130 15.31 -25.28 -16.86
C CYS A 130 15.28 -24.05 -17.76
N PHE A 131 16.15 -24.03 -18.75
CA PHE A 131 16.28 -22.94 -19.72
C PHE A 131 15.80 -23.37 -21.11
N SER A 132 16.18 -24.56 -21.58
CA SER A 132 15.88 -25.00 -22.95
C SER A 132 14.53 -25.70 -23.07
N THR A 133 13.85 -25.46 -24.19
CA THR A 133 12.57 -26.09 -24.59
C THR A 133 12.67 -26.76 -25.96
N ASP A 134 13.88 -27.19 -26.33
CA ASP A 134 14.21 -27.76 -27.64
C ASP A 134 13.29 -28.90 -28.05
N TYR A 135 13.02 -29.83 -27.13
CA TYR A 135 12.19 -31.01 -27.42
C TYR A 135 10.72 -30.63 -27.63
N TRP A 136 10.21 -29.63 -26.91
CA TRP A 136 8.89 -29.02 -27.18
C TRP A 136 8.83 -28.48 -28.61
N ASN A 137 9.86 -27.72 -29.01
CA ASN A 137 9.91 -27.14 -30.35
C ASN A 137 9.99 -28.22 -31.44
N MET A 138 10.73 -29.30 -31.19
CA MET A 138 10.83 -30.44 -32.10
C MET A 138 9.47 -31.12 -32.30
N LEU A 139 8.76 -31.45 -31.21
CA LEU A 139 7.45 -32.12 -31.29
C LEU A 139 6.34 -31.24 -31.88
N ASN A 140 6.49 -29.92 -31.84
CA ASN A 140 5.52 -28.97 -32.38
C ASN A 140 5.94 -28.37 -33.74
N ALA A 141 7.02 -28.86 -34.35
CA ALA A 141 7.45 -28.40 -35.66
C ALA A 141 6.42 -28.71 -36.77
N ASP A 142 5.65 -29.79 -36.59
CA ASP A 142 4.51 -30.17 -37.44
C ASP A 142 3.20 -30.16 -36.63
N PRO A 143 2.32 -29.15 -36.83
CA PRO A 143 1.05 -29.04 -36.12
C PRO A 143 0.09 -30.22 -36.33
N GLU A 144 0.23 -31.00 -37.41
CA GLU A 144 -0.61 -32.18 -37.66
C GLU A 144 -0.23 -33.37 -36.77
N GLN A 145 0.94 -33.33 -36.13
CA GLN A 145 1.48 -34.42 -35.29
C GLN A 145 1.29 -34.22 -33.79
N ILE A 146 0.54 -33.20 -33.35
CA ILE A 146 0.32 -32.93 -31.92
C ILE A 146 -0.30 -34.15 -31.22
N GLN A 147 0.44 -34.73 -30.28
CA GLN A 147 0.03 -35.92 -29.53
C GLN A 147 -0.57 -35.57 -28.16
N LYS A 148 -1.45 -36.45 -27.65
CA LYS A 148 -2.20 -36.28 -26.39
C LYS A 148 -1.32 -36.04 -25.16
N HIS A 149 -0.16 -36.68 -25.08
CA HIS A 149 0.73 -36.59 -23.91
C HIS A 149 1.79 -35.48 -24.03
N ASN A 150 1.83 -34.73 -25.14
CA ASN A 150 2.88 -33.73 -25.37
C ASN A 150 3.01 -32.75 -24.21
N ILE A 151 1.90 -32.14 -23.77
CA ILE A 151 1.92 -31.15 -22.67
C ILE A 151 2.49 -31.70 -21.35
N LEU A 152 2.23 -32.97 -21.04
CA LEU A 152 2.78 -33.62 -19.84
C LEU A 152 4.24 -34.05 -20.05
N GLY A 153 4.61 -34.38 -21.28
CA GLY A 153 5.94 -34.84 -21.64
C GLY A 153 7.00 -33.73 -21.65
N THR A 154 6.61 -32.48 -21.95
CA THR A 154 7.57 -31.44 -22.35
C THR A 154 7.42 -30.08 -21.67
N HIS A 155 6.32 -29.82 -20.95
CA HIS A 155 6.10 -28.50 -20.36
C HIS A 155 6.92 -28.29 -19.08
N ASN A 156 7.61 -27.15 -18.96
CA ASN A 156 8.55 -26.85 -17.86
C ASN A 156 7.93 -26.97 -16.45
N ALA A 157 6.68 -26.58 -16.28
CA ALA A 157 5.98 -26.75 -14.99
C ALA A 157 5.87 -28.22 -14.54
N ILE A 158 5.98 -29.18 -15.46
CA ILE A 158 5.89 -30.60 -15.15
C ILE A 158 7.23 -31.17 -14.67
N LEU A 159 8.37 -30.53 -14.96
CA LEU A 159 9.70 -30.97 -14.51
C LEU A 159 9.75 -31.21 -12.99
N SER A 160 9.42 -30.19 -12.20
CA SER A 160 9.35 -30.27 -10.74
C SER A 160 8.15 -31.07 -10.25
N ASN A 161 6.97 -30.84 -10.84
CA ASN A 161 5.72 -31.46 -10.39
C ASN A 161 5.69 -32.97 -10.60
N ARG A 162 6.35 -33.50 -11.64
CA ARG A 162 6.44 -34.95 -11.89
C ARG A 162 7.32 -35.64 -10.84
N ILE A 163 8.41 -35.00 -10.42
CA ILE A 163 9.23 -35.48 -9.29
C ILE A 163 8.33 -35.54 -8.04
N SER A 164 7.69 -34.43 -7.69
CA SER A 164 6.81 -34.37 -6.52
C SER A 164 5.70 -35.40 -6.56
N TRP A 165 5.10 -35.62 -7.74
CA TRP A 165 4.05 -36.62 -7.93
C TRP A 165 4.56 -38.06 -7.75
N PHE A 166 5.69 -38.42 -8.38
CA PHE A 166 6.21 -39.79 -8.33
C PHE A 166 6.70 -40.17 -6.92
N PHE A 167 7.45 -39.28 -6.28
CA PHE A 167 7.98 -39.52 -4.93
C PHE A 167 7.01 -39.15 -3.81
N ASP A 168 5.81 -38.68 -4.15
CA ASP A 168 4.74 -38.26 -3.21
C ASP A 168 5.16 -37.13 -2.26
N PHE A 169 5.94 -36.16 -2.75
CA PHE A 169 6.36 -35.00 -1.98
C PHE A 169 5.23 -33.98 -1.83
N LYS A 170 5.16 -33.35 -0.65
CA LYS A 170 4.09 -32.41 -0.24
C LYS A 170 4.58 -30.98 -0.04
N GLY A 171 5.89 -30.74 -0.15
CA GLY A 171 6.46 -29.39 -0.11
C GLY A 171 6.21 -28.62 -1.40
N THR A 172 6.72 -27.39 -1.45
CA THR A 172 6.62 -26.54 -2.65
C THR A 172 7.28 -27.20 -3.85
N SER A 173 6.60 -27.18 -5.00
CA SER A 173 7.10 -27.75 -6.24
C SER A 173 7.08 -26.68 -7.32
N ALA A 174 8.26 -26.23 -7.75
CA ALA A 174 8.40 -25.11 -8.66
C ALA A 174 9.53 -25.32 -9.67
N THR A 175 9.27 -24.87 -10.91
CA THR A 175 10.29 -24.74 -11.95
C THR A 175 10.60 -23.27 -12.14
N VAL A 176 11.88 -22.90 -12.22
CA VAL A 176 12.36 -21.52 -12.39
C VAL A 176 13.24 -21.40 -13.63
N ASP A 177 13.17 -20.24 -14.27
CA ASP A 177 14.06 -19.86 -15.36
C ASP A 177 14.60 -18.46 -15.11
N THR A 178 15.90 -18.39 -14.83
CA THR A 178 16.68 -17.14 -14.76
C THR A 178 17.94 -17.27 -15.62
N ALA A 179 17.80 -17.99 -16.75
CA ALA A 179 18.88 -18.36 -17.66
C ALA A 179 20.05 -19.04 -16.92
N CYS A 180 21.29 -18.59 -17.16
CA CYS A 180 22.52 -19.19 -16.61
C CYS A 180 22.56 -19.25 -15.07
N SER A 181 21.75 -18.43 -14.38
CA SER A 181 21.67 -18.42 -12.91
C SER A 181 20.64 -19.39 -12.32
N GLY A 182 19.84 -20.04 -13.17
CA GLY A 182 18.66 -20.80 -12.76
C GLY A 182 18.94 -21.84 -11.67
N SER A 183 19.97 -22.67 -11.83
CA SER A 183 20.30 -23.73 -10.85
C SER A 183 20.68 -23.16 -9.49
N LEU A 184 21.39 -22.04 -9.44
CA LEU A 184 21.72 -21.35 -8.19
C LEU A 184 20.49 -20.67 -7.56
N ILE A 185 19.54 -20.20 -8.37
CA ILE A 185 18.24 -19.71 -7.87
C ILE A 185 17.41 -20.87 -7.30
N ALA A 186 17.42 -22.04 -7.92
CA ALA A 186 16.78 -23.23 -7.36
C ALA A 186 17.38 -23.63 -5.99
N VAL A 187 18.72 -23.60 -5.87
CA VAL A 187 19.41 -23.79 -4.58
C VAL A 187 19.04 -22.70 -3.58
N HIS A 188 18.98 -21.44 -4.00
CA HIS A 188 18.57 -20.33 -3.13
C HIS A 188 17.16 -20.53 -2.58
N MET A 189 16.20 -20.89 -3.43
CA MET A 189 14.82 -21.17 -3.03
C MET A 189 14.72 -22.37 -2.09
N ALA A 190 15.47 -23.45 -2.36
CA ALA A 190 15.58 -24.60 -1.46
C ALA A 190 16.10 -24.20 -0.07
N CYS A 191 17.20 -23.44 -0.02
CA CYS A 191 17.74 -22.93 1.24
C CYS A 191 16.73 -22.04 1.97
N GLN A 192 16.01 -21.16 1.28
CA GLN A 192 14.99 -20.32 1.91
C GLN A 192 13.85 -21.16 2.51
N SER A 193 13.34 -22.16 1.78
CA SER A 193 12.29 -23.05 2.25
C SER A 193 12.69 -23.80 3.53
N LEU A 194 13.93 -24.29 3.59
CA LEU A 194 14.50 -24.94 4.78
C LEU A 194 14.67 -23.96 5.95
N ILE A 195 15.24 -22.77 5.69
CA ILE A 195 15.47 -21.73 6.72
C ILE A 195 14.16 -21.25 7.34
N LEU A 196 13.10 -21.13 6.53
CA LEU A 196 11.77 -20.69 6.97
C LEU A 196 10.98 -21.82 7.65
N GLY A 197 11.46 -23.07 7.59
CA GLY A 197 10.76 -24.24 8.12
C GLY A 197 9.52 -24.64 7.32
N GLU A 198 9.42 -24.19 6.06
CA GLU A 198 8.35 -24.59 5.13
C GLU A 198 8.52 -26.05 4.67
N SER A 199 9.74 -26.56 4.72
CA SER A 199 10.10 -27.92 4.34
C SER A 199 11.28 -28.41 5.18
N LYS A 200 11.38 -29.72 5.42
CA LYS A 200 12.49 -30.32 6.18
C LYS A 200 13.59 -30.91 5.30
N MET A 201 13.27 -31.12 4.03
CA MET A 201 14.18 -31.56 2.99
C MET A 201 13.82 -30.81 1.71
N ALA A 202 14.80 -30.56 0.85
CA ALA A 202 14.57 -29.91 -0.43
C ALA A 202 15.44 -30.55 -1.52
N ILE A 203 14.84 -30.75 -2.69
CA ILE A 203 15.53 -31.10 -3.93
C ILE A 203 15.77 -29.79 -4.70
N ALA A 204 17.03 -29.46 -4.94
CA ALA A 204 17.43 -28.39 -5.84
C ALA A 204 18.13 -29.02 -7.05
N SER A 205 17.64 -28.75 -8.25
CA SER A 205 18.18 -29.33 -9.48
C SER A 205 18.19 -28.34 -10.64
N GLY A 206 18.98 -28.64 -11.66
CA GLY A 206 19.00 -27.93 -12.93
C GLY A 206 19.17 -28.92 -14.07
N VAL A 207 18.48 -28.67 -15.18
CA VAL A 207 18.57 -29.50 -16.38
C VAL A 207 18.70 -28.63 -17.62
N ASN A 208 19.54 -29.08 -18.55
CA ASN A 208 19.65 -28.50 -19.87
C ASN A 208 20.08 -29.58 -20.85
N SER A 209 19.29 -29.81 -21.89
CA SER A 209 19.67 -30.68 -23.01
C SER A 209 19.53 -29.93 -24.33
N ILE A 210 20.44 -30.21 -25.26
CA ILE A 210 20.37 -29.71 -26.64
C ILE A 210 19.79 -30.85 -27.48
N SER A 211 18.52 -30.71 -27.84
CA SER A 211 17.75 -31.73 -28.58
C SER A 211 17.30 -31.25 -29.95
N TYR A 212 17.31 -29.94 -30.20
CA TYR A 212 16.83 -29.32 -31.44
C TYR A 212 17.57 -27.99 -31.67
N PRO A 213 17.84 -27.54 -32.91
CA PRO A 213 18.84 -26.50 -33.13
C PRO A 213 18.37 -25.07 -32.82
N ILE A 214 17.08 -24.81 -32.60
CA ILE A 214 16.50 -23.45 -32.51
C ILE A 214 17.23 -22.58 -31.49
N THR A 215 17.31 -23.00 -30.22
CA THR A 215 17.97 -22.19 -29.18
C THR A 215 19.46 -21.97 -29.48
N THR A 216 20.13 -22.95 -30.08
CA THR A 216 21.54 -22.81 -30.48
C THR A 216 21.71 -21.86 -31.67
N GLN A 217 20.76 -21.82 -32.60
CA GLN A 217 20.73 -20.86 -33.72
C GLN A 217 20.51 -19.44 -33.21
N ASP A 218 19.60 -19.23 -32.25
CA ASP A 218 19.36 -17.93 -31.65
C ASP A 218 20.60 -17.40 -30.91
N LEU A 219 21.27 -18.26 -30.13
CA LEU A 219 22.53 -17.92 -29.47
C LEU A 219 23.67 -17.66 -30.47
N SER A 220 23.71 -18.40 -31.59
CA SER A 220 24.64 -18.13 -32.70
C SER A 220 24.41 -16.75 -33.29
N LYS A 221 23.14 -16.38 -33.52
CA LYS A 221 22.75 -15.08 -34.09
C LYS A 221 23.03 -13.91 -33.13
N LEU A 222 22.88 -14.14 -31.83
CA LEU A 222 23.26 -13.19 -30.78
C LEU A 222 24.79 -12.98 -30.72
N GLY A 223 25.58 -13.86 -31.34
CA GLY A 223 27.04 -13.86 -31.22
C GLY A 223 27.55 -14.34 -29.87
N ALA A 224 26.69 -15.04 -29.11
CA ALA A 224 27.01 -15.54 -27.77
C ALA A 224 27.84 -16.85 -27.80
N LEU A 225 27.88 -17.54 -28.94
CA LEU A 225 28.66 -18.77 -29.11
C LEU A 225 30.03 -18.46 -29.71
N SER A 226 31.09 -18.92 -29.05
CA SER A 226 32.46 -18.76 -29.54
C SER A 226 32.78 -19.80 -30.61
N PRO A 227 33.34 -19.39 -31.77
CA PRO A 227 33.89 -20.32 -32.75
C PRO A 227 35.31 -20.79 -32.39
N ASP A 228 35.89 -20.28 -31.30
CA ASP A 228 37.27 -20.54 -30.89
C ASP A 228 37.38 -21.78 -30.01
N ASP A 229 38.58 -22.35 -29.95
CA ASP A 229 38.94 -23.48 -29.09
C ASP A 229 38.59 -23.23 -27.59
N PRO A 230 37.90 -24.19 -26.93
CA PRO A 230 37.61 -24.19 -25.48
C PRO A 230 38.80 -23.86 -24.57
N ALA A 231 40.03 -24.14 -25.02
CA ALA A 231 41.24 -23.79 -24.29
C ALA A 231 41.33 -22.28 -23.96
N ARG A 232 40.73 -21.41 -24.79
CA ARG A 232 40.66 -19.97 -24.53
C ARG A 232 39.76 -19.64 -23.34
N ALA A 233 38.56 -20.22 -23.28
CA ALA A 233 37.65 -20.04 -22.14
C ALA A 233 38.26 -20.61 -20.86
N GLY A 234 38.90 -21.78 -20.94
CA GLY A 234 39.62 -22.39 -19.82
C GLY A 234 40.76 -21.51 -19.28
N ARG A 235 41.50 -20.80 -20.14
CA ARG A 235 42.51 -19.81 -19.70
C ARG A 235 41.88 -18.64 -18.96
N LEU A 236 40.82 -18.04 -19.52
CA LEU A 236 40.12 -16.91 -18.89
C LEU A 236 39.57 -17.26 -17.50
N MET A 237 38.99 -18.46 -17.35
CA MET A 237 38.49 -18.93 -16.06
C MET A 237 39.62 -19.11 -15.05
N ARG A 238 40.76 -19.68 -15.47
CA ARG A 238 41.95 -19.80 -14.61
C ARG A 238 42.48 -18.43 -14.19
N ASP A 239 42.58 -17.48 -15.11
CA ASP A 239 43.04 -16.13 -14.81
C ASP A 239 42.12 -15.43 -13.79
N ALA A 240 40.80 -15.57 -13.95
CA ALA A 240 39.82 -15.03 -13.01
C ALA A 240 39.92 -15.69 -11.62
N LEU A 241 40.04 -17.02 -11.56
CA LEU A 241 40.24 -17.76 -10.31
C LEU A 241 41.55 -17.37 -9.63
N ASP A 242 42.62 -17.18 -10.40
CA ASP A 242 43.92 -16.73 -9.90
C ASP A 242 43.82 -15.34 -9.27
N LEU A 243 43.08 -14.41 -9.90
CA LEU A 243 42.81 -13.09 -9.33
C LEU A 243 42.02 -13.19 -8.03
N TYR A 244 41.03 -14.10 -7.96
CA TYR A 244 40.23 -14.33 -6.77
C TYR A 244 41.05 -14.92 -5.62
N LEU A 245 41.84 -15.98 -5.89
CA LEU A 245 42.71 -16.63 -4.91
C LEU A 245 43.84 -15.71 -4.41
N LYS A 246 44.28 -14.76 -5.24
CA LYS A 246 45.23 -13.70 -4.87
C LYS A 246 44.56 -12.48 -4.23
N GLU A 247 43.26 -12.56 -3.94
CA GLU A 247 42.45 -11.50 -3.33
C GLU A 247 42.45 -10.17 -4.11
N LYS A 248 42.76 -10.20 -5.42
CA LYS A 248 42.73 -9.02 -6.30
C LYS A 248 41.32 -8.67 -6.75
N ILE A 249 40.43 -9.66 -6.77
CA ILE A 249 38.99 -9.50 -6.96
C ILE A 249 38.28 -10.26 -5.85
N GLY A 250 37.22 -9.68 -5.28
CA GLY A 250 36.44 -10.28 -4.20
C GLY A 250 35.05 -10.72 -4.67
N VAL A 251 34.33 -11.46 -3.83
CA VAL A 251 32.92 -11.74 -4.05
C VAL A 251 32.16 -10.41 -3.98
N PRO A 252 31.32 -10.06 -4.96
CA PRO A 252 30.46 -8.89 -4.85
C PRO A 252 29.51 -9.07 -3.66
N SER A 253 29.76 -8.40 -2.53
CA SER A 253 28.79 -8.37 -1.43
C SER A 253 27.64 -7.45 -1.84
N SER A 254 26.51 -8.06 -2.15
CA SER A 254 25.24 -7.38 -2.33
C SER A 254 24.45 -7.30 -1.02
N LEU A 255 25.01 -7.72 0.11
CA LEU A 255 24.29 -7.83 1.37
C LEU A 255 24.76 -6.77 2.37
N THR A 256 23.90 -5.80 2.67
CA THR A 256 24.13 -4.81 3.73
C THR A 256 23.36 -5.23 4.97
N VAL A 257 24.05 -5.64 6.03
CA VAL A 257 23.43 -6.03 7.31
C VAL A 257 23.46 -4.84 8.27
N LEU A 258 22.29 -4.48 8.80
CA LEU A 258 22.09 -3.40 9.76
C LEU A 258 21.31 -3.93 10.96
N ARG A 259 21.46 -3.32 12.14
CA ARG A 259 20.65 -3.68 13.31
C ARG A 259 19.27 -3.04 13.28
N PHE A 260 18.34 -3.57 14.04
CA PHE A 260 17.01 -2.96 14.20
C PHE A 260 17.09 -1.52 14.70
N SER A 261 18.05 -1.19 15.57
CA SER A 261 18.32 0.19 16.00
C SER A 261 18.67 1.15 14.85
N GLU A 262 19.12 0.61 13.72
CA GLU A 262 19.60 1.34 12.54
C GLU A 262 18.55 1.39 11.43
N VAL A 263 17.28 1.05 11.71
CA VAL A 263 16.20 1.05 10.72
C VAL A 263 16.03 2.41 10.03
N GLY A 264 16.21 3.52 10.73
CA GLY A 264 16.14 4.87 10.13
C GLY A 264 17.27 5.12 9.12
N GLU A 265 18.44 4.53 9.36
CA GLU A 265 19.57 4.59 8.43
C GLU A 265 19.36 3.69 7.22
N ALA A 266 18.82 2.49 7.43
CA ALA A 266 18.41 1.59 6.36
C ALA A 266 17.45 2.28 5.37
N LEU A 267 16.40 2.92 5.91
CA LEU A 267 15.42 3.66 5.12
C LEU A 267 16.03 4.86 4.37
N ARG A 268 16.96 5.60 4.99
CA ARG A 268 17.68 6.69 4.31
C ARG A 268 18.52 6.19 3.13
N ARG A 269 19.24 5.08 3.30
CA ARG A 269 20.03 4.48 2.22
C ARG A 269 19.18 3.97 1.06
N PHE A 270 17.96 3.48 1.35
CA PHE A 270 16.96 3.19 0.31
C PHE A 270 16.51 4.46 -0.41
N GLN A 271 16.17 5.52 0.32
CA GLN A 271 15.69 6.78 -0.27
C GLN A 271 16.73 7.47 -1.16
N THR A 272 18.01 7.38 -0.79
CA THR A 272 19.14 8.00 -1.50
C THR A 272 19.67 7.15 -2.66
N GLY A 273 19.18 5.91 -2.82
CA GLY A 273 19.68 4.97 -3.83
C GLY A 273 21.08 4.40 -3.53
N GLU A 274 21.61 4.64 -2.32
CA GLU A 274 22.90 4.09 -1.88
C GLU A 274 22.83 2.61 -1.51
N ALA A 275 21.61 2.08 -1.33
CA ALA A 275 21.36 0.66 -1.10
C ALA A 275 21.67 -0.18 -2.35
N LYS A 276 22.87 -0.77 -2.42
CA LYS A 276 23.22 -1.76 -3.44
C LYS A 276 22.94 -3.18 -2.93
N GLY A 277 22.01 -3.86 -3.58
CA GLY A 277 21.64 -5.25 -3.26
C GLY A 277 20.61 -5.40 -2.14
N LYS A 278 20.63 -6.55 -1.44
CA LYS A 278 19.72 -6.84 -0.32
C LYS A 278 20.19 -6.14 0.96
N MET A 279 19.28 -5.41 1.59
CA MET A 279 19.50 -4.86 2.93
C MET A 279 18.76 -5.72 3.95
N VAL A 280 19.47 -6.20 4.97
CA VAL A 280 18.94 -7.09 5.98
C VAL A 280 19.02 -6.40 7.33
N LEU A 281 17.88 -6.28 7.99
CA LEU A 281 17.79 -5.82 9.36
C LEU A 281 17.80 -7.05 10.29
N VAL A 282 18.73 -7.09 11.23
CA VAL A 282 18.84 -8.16 12.23
C VAL A 282 18.52 -7.64 13.62
N ASP A 283 17.81 -8.45 14.40
CA ASP A 283 17.59 -8.21 15.82
C ASP A 283 18.77 -8.75 16.63
N SER A 284 19.39 -7.90 17.44
CA SER A 284 20.47 -8.31 18.36
C SER A 284 19.98 -8.64 19.78
N GLY A 285 18.67 -8.60 20.02
CA GLY A 285 18.02 -8.86 21.31
C GLY A 285 18.10 -7.70 22.31
N ASN A 286 18.99 -6.73 22.09
CA ASN A 286 19.17 -5.53 22.90
C ASN A 286 19.00 -4.23 22.10
N ASP A 287 18.43 -4.30 20.89
CA ASP A 287 18.25 -3.13 20.05
C ASP A 287 17.17 -2.19 20.63
N ILE A 288 17.56 -0.95 20.90
CA ILE A 288 16.64 0.10 21.31
C ILE A 288 16.18 0.82 20.05
N VAL A 289 14.87 0.70 19.75
CA VAL A 289 14.24 1.33 18.58
C VAL A 289 13.22 2.37 19.02
N SER A 290 13.14 3.47 18.27
CA SER A 290 12.10 4.48 18.47
C SER A 290 10.77 3.93 17.97
N MET A 291 9.90 3.53 18.89
CA MET A 291 8.55 3.06 18.57
C MET A 291 7.56 4.24 18.55
N LEU A 292 6.64 4.22 17.58
CA LEU A 292 5.40 4.97 17.74
C LEU A 292 4.63 4.38 18.93
N PRO A 293 4.01 5.20 19.80
CA PRO A 293 3.18 4.68 20.88
C PRO A 293 2.12 3.73 20.28
N PRO A 294 1.85 2.58 20.91
CA PRO A 294 0.83 1.67 20.42
C PRO A 294 -0.49 2.42 20.27
N THR A 295 -1.15 2.26 19.13
CA THR A 295 -2.52 2.73 18.93
C THR A 295 -3.37 2.09 20.01
N THR A 296 -3.94 2.92 20.89
CA THR A 296 -4.89 2.46 21.92
C THR A 296 -5.96 1.60 21.27
N ALA A 297 -6.31 0.47 21.90
CA ALA A 297 -7.37 -0.40 21.40
C ALA A 297 -8.63 0.41 21.08
N PRO A 298 -9.43 0.05 20.06
CA PRO A 298 -10.62 0.81 19.73
C PRO A 298 -11.57 0.90 20.94
N LEU A 299 -12.09 2.09 21.26
CA LEU A 299 -13.14 2.28 22.26
C LEU A 299 -14.31 1.29 22.05
N CYS A 300 -14.68 0.61 23.13
CA CYS A 300 -15.92 -0.16 23.23
C CYS A 300 -16.67 0.33 24.47
N PHE A 301 -17.88 0.83 24.30
CA PHE A 301 -18.72 1.31 25.39
C PHE A 301 -19.24 0.13 26.22
N PRO A 302 -19.12 0.18 27.56
CA PRO A 302 -19.73 -0.78 28.46
C PRO A 302 -21.22 -1.00 28.18
N ARG A 303 -21.66 -2.27 28.26
CA ARG A 303 -23.06 -2.65 28.00
C ARG A 303 -23.99 -2.33 29.18
N ASP A 304 -23.45 -2.24 30.38
CA ASP A 304 -24.11 -1.95 31.65
C ASP A 304 -24.07 -0.46 32.01
N ALA A 305 -24.07 0.41 30.99
CA ALA A 305 -24.05 1.85 31.13
C ALA A 305 -25.04 2.54 30.18
N SER A 306 -25.49 3.72 30.59
CA SER A 306 -26.30 4.63 29.78
C SER A 306 -25.53 5.88 29.39
N TYR A 307 -25.82 6.45 28.22
CA TYR A 307 -25.16 7.65 27.72
C TYR A 307 -26.16 8.70 27.26
N ILE A 308 -25.88 9.96 27.59
CA ILE A 308 -26.71 11.10 27.23
C ILE A 308 -26.16 11.80 25.99
N ILE A 309 -27.04 12.08 25.02
CA ILE A 309 -26.78 13.02 23.92
C ILE A 309 -27.76 14.19 24.09
N ALA A 310 -27.26 15.33 24.57
CA ALA A 310 -28.04 16.53 24.82
C ALA A 310 -27.97 17.47 23.63
N GLY A 311 -29.11 17.89 23.07
CA GLY A 311 -29.15 18.62 21.79
C GLY A 311 -30.12 17.99 20.79
N GLY A 312 -30.46 16.72 21.02
CA GLY A 312 -31.63 16.07 20.48
C GLY A 312 -31.33 15.07 19.38
N VAL A 313 -32.13 15.12 18.31
CA VAL A 313 -32.13 14.17 17.18
C VAL A 313 -31.86 14.90 15.85
N GLY A 314 -31.05 15.95 15.86
CA GLY A 314 -30.59 16.62 14.64
C GLY A 314 -29.68 15.70 13.80
N GLY A 315 -29.32 16.13 12.59
CA GLY A 315 -28.50 15.31 11.68
C GLY A 315 -27.21 14.80 12.32
N LEU A 316 -26.50 15.66 13.05
CA LEU A 316 -25.25 15.34 13.71
C LEU A 316 -25.45 14.36 14.88
N GLU A 317 -26.42 14.63 15.74
CA GLU A 317 -26.70 13.83 16.93
C GLU A 317 -27.17 12.42 16.57
N ARG A 318 -27.92 12.27 15.47
CA ARG A 318 -28.32 10.94 14.94
C ARG A 318 -27.12 10.12 14.44
N GLU A 319 -26.12 10.78 13.86
CA GLU A 319 -24.87 10.11 13.45
C GLU A 319 -24.02 9.73 14.65
N ILE A 320 -23.91 10.60 15.67
CA ILE A 320 -23.23 10.29 16.93
C ILE A 320 -23.91 9.12 17.64
N ALA A 321 -25.24 9.09 17.72
CA ALA A 321 -25.98 7.99 18.33
C ALA A 321 -25.72 6.65 17.63
N ARG A 322 -25.70 6.65 16.29
CA ARG A 322 -25.35 5.46 15.50
C ARG A 322 -23.92 5.02 15.76
N TRP A 323 -22.95 5.94 15.72
CA TRP A 323 -21.56 5.65 16.03
C TRP A 323 -21.43 5.02 17.43
N MET A 324 -22.03 5.61 18.46
CA MET A 324 -21.98 5.05 19.82
C MET A 324 -22.55 3.63 19.90
N ALA A 325 -23.69 3.37 19.25
CA ALA A 325 -24.29 2.04 19.21
C ALA A 325 -23.41 1.00 18.52
N TYR A 326 -22.78 1.36 17.39
CA TYR A 326 -21.80 0.52 16.69
C TYR A 326 -20.54 0.27 17.52
N ARG A 327 -20.17 1.22 18.39
CA ARG A 327 -19.07 1.08 19.36
C ARG A 327 -19.49 0.42 20.67
N GLY A 328 -20.65 -0.24 20.71
CA GLY A 328 -21.04 -1.10 21.82
C GLY A 328 -22.04 -0.50 22.82
N ALA A 329 -22.41 0.77 22.69
CA ALA A 329 -23.39 1.38 23.59
C ALA A 329 -24.74 0.64 23.46
N ARG A 330 -25.39 0.40 24.60
CA ARG A 330 -26.68 -0.33 24.65
C ARG A 330 -27.84 0.52 25.12
N HIS A 331 -27.57 1.62 25.83
CA HIS A 331 -28.60 2.51 26.37
C HIS A 331 -28.27 3.97 26.02
N LEU A 332 -29.08 4.60 25.16
CA LEU A 332 -28.91 6.00 24.75
C LEU A 332 -30.11 6.87 25.16
N ILE A 333 -29.83 8.00 25.81
CA ILE A 333 -30.82 8.98 26.26
C ILE A 333 -30.62 10.26 25.45
N LEU A 334 -31.53 10.55 24.52
CA LEU A 334 -31.46 11.74 23.67
C LEU A 334 -32.36 12.84 24.23
N LEU A 335 -31.77 13.95 24.69
CA LEU A 335 -32.52 15.09 25.25
C LEU A 335 -32.74 16.15 24.16
N SER A 336 -34.00 16.37 23.78
CA SER A 336 -34.39 17.34 22.75
C SER A 336 -35.44 18.32 23.24
N ARG A 337 -35.30 19.61 22.95
CA ARG A 337 -36.31 20.63 23.34
C ARG A 337 -37.67 20.38 22.68
N SER A 338 -37.69 20.02 21.39
CA SER A 338 -38.92 19.77 20.64
C SER A 338 -39.41 18.32 20.78
N GLY A 339 -38.50 17.39 21.08
CA GLY A 339 -38.73 15.95 20.96
C GLY A 339 -38.33 15.38 19.59
N GLY A 340 -37.91 16.24 18.65
CA GLY A 340 -37.57 15.83 17.29
C GLY A 340 -38.75 15.71 16.35
N ASP A 341 -38.45 15.57 15.06
CA ASP A 341 -39.45 15.20 14.06
C ASP A 341 -39.77 13.69 14.17
N PRO A 342 -41.06 13.28 14.23
CA PRO A 342 -41.43 11.88 14.45
C PRO A 342 -40.85 10.89 13.43
N GLU A 343 -40.71 11.28 12.16
CA GLU A 343 -40.17 10.42 11.12
C GLU A 343 -38.67 10.19 11.34
N SER A 344 -37.90 11.25 11.58
CA SER A 344 -36.48 11.17 11.88
C SER A 344 -36.18 10.36 13.17
N VAL A 345 -37.03 10.50 14.19
CA VAL A 345 -36.92 9.73 15.44
C VAL A 345 -37.19 8.26 15.18
N THR A 346 -38.26 7.94 14.44
CA THR A 346 -38.62 6.56 14.09
C THR A 346 -37.52 5.90 13.27
N ALA A 347 -36.97 6.62 12.29
CA ALA A 347 -35.84 6.15 11.48
C ALA A 347 -34.59 5.89 12.34
N LEU A 348 -34.27 6.78 13.29
CA LEU A 348 -33.16 6.54 14.22
C LEU A 348 -33.40 5.27 15.04
N MET A 349 -34.58 5.10 15.65
CA MET A 349 -34.89 3.93 16.48
C MET A 349 -34.81 2.62 15.68
N ASN A 350 -35.30 2.62 14.44
CA ASN A 350 -35.21 1.48 13.54
C ASN A 350 -33.76 1.12 13.15
N ASN A 351 -32.85 2.10 13.11
CA ASN A 351 -31.43 1.87 12.86
C ASN A 351 -30.67 1.36 14.09
N LEU A 352 -31.07 1.77 15.29
CA LEU A 352 -30.38 1.39 16.53
C LEU A 352 -30.79 0.00 17.04
N LYS A 353 -32.06 -0.39 16.82
CA LYS A 353 -32.64 -1.66 17.30
C LYS A 353 -31.89 -2.91 16.80
N PRO A 354 -31.49 -3.05 15.52
CA PRO A 354 -30.75 -4.23 15.04
C PRO A 354 -29.36 -4.40 15.67
N VAL A 355 -28.73 -3.30 16.10
CA VAL A 355 -27.41 -3.29 16.77
C VAL A 355 -27.55 -3.58 18.28
N GLY A 356 -28.77 -3.79 18.76
CA GLY A 356 -29.08 -4.07 20.16
C GLY A 356 -29.01 -2.84 21.06
N CYS A 357 -29.10 -1.63 20.51
CA CYS A 357 -29.10 -0.40 21.28
C CYS A 357 -30.54 0.06 21.54
N GLU A 358 -30.93 0.10 22.81
CA GLU A 358 -32.16 0.72 23.27
C GLU A 358 -31.93 2.24 23.43
N ALA A 359 -32.78 3.04 22.79
CA ALA A 359 -32.68 4.48 22.84
C ALA A 359 -34.03 5.12 23.15
N VAL A 360 -34.01 6.23 23.88
CA VAL A 360 -35.20 7.00 24.23
C VAL A 360 -34.98 8.48 23.94
N VAL A 361 -35.96 9.11 23.30
CA VAL A 361 -35.97 10.56 23.10
C VAL A 361 -36.86 11.20 24.15
N LEU A 362 -36.28 12.05 24.99
CA LEU A 362 -36.99 12.75 26.04
C LEU A 362 -37.11 14.22 25.68
N LYS A 363 -38.35 14.72 25.67
CA LYS A 363 -38.62 16.14 25.47
C LYS A 363 -38.14 16.93 26.67
N CYS A 364 -37.01 17.61 26.54
CA CYS A 364 -36.30 18.26 27.64
C CYS A 364 -35.55 19.50 27.14
N ASN A 365 -35.82 20.66 27.76
CA ASN A 365 -34.97 21.84 27.60
C ASN A 365 -33.87 21.81 28.65
N ILE A 366 -32.62 21.54 28.23
CA ILE A 366 -31.49 21.41 29.14
C ILE A 366 -31.13 22.71 29.88
N ALA A 367 -31.53 23.88 29.37
CA ALA A 367 -31.38 25.14 30.09
C ALA A 367 -32.28 25.23 31.35
N ASN A 368 -33.23 24.30 31.51
CA ASN A 368 -34.06 24.17 32.70
C ASN A 368 -33.63 22.93 33.52
N ARG A 369 -32.96 23.18 34.65
CA ARG A 369 -32.51 22.13 35.58
C ARG A 369 -33.64 21.19 36.03
N GLY A 370 -34.81 21.74 36.34
CA GLY A 370 -35.97 20.95 36.77
C GLY A 370 -36.49 20.02 35.66
N ALA A 371 -36.42 20.46 34.40
CA ALA A 371 -36.81 19.65 33.25
C ALA A 371 -35.85 18.47 33.02
N ILE A 372 -34.54 18.64 33.25
CA ILE A 372 -33.57 17.53 33.17
C ILE A 372 -33.87 16.49 34.26
N ILE A 373 -34.06 16.93 35.50
CA ILE A 373 -34.39 16.05 36.62
C ILE A 373 -35.69 15.27 36.35
N ALA A 374 -36.73 15.95 35.83
CA ALA A 374 -38.00 15.32 35.48
C ALA A 374 -37.84 14.30 34.35
N ALA A 375 -37.09 14.62 33.30
CA ALA A 375 -36.84 13.71 32.18
C ALA A 375 -36.09 12.44 32.64
N LEU A 376 -35.02 12.60 33.43
CA LEU A 376 -34.20 11.47 33.89
C LEU A 376 -34.93 10.53 34.87
N LYS A 377 -36.00 10.98 35.54
CA LYS A 377 -36.86 10.08 36.34
C LYS A 377 -37.47 8.96 35.50
N GLY A 378 -37.80 9.22 34.24
CA GLY A 378 -38.42 8.23 33.34
C GLY A 378 -37.51 7.06 32.96
N VAL A 379 -36.19 7.23 33.13
CA VAL A 379 -35.15 6.23 32.81
C VAL A 379 -34.39 5.78 34.04
N ARG A 380 -34.94 5.98 35.24
CA ARG A 380 -34.27 5.65 36.52
C ARG A 380 -33.93 4.15 36.66
N ASN A 381 -34.66 3.29 35.96
CA ASN A 381 -34.43 1.84 35.96
C ASN A 381 -33.37 1.38 34.94
N TRP A 382 -32.85 2.29 34.11
CA TRP A 382 -31.77 1.99 33.18
C TRP A 382 -30.41 1.90 33.91
N PRO A 383 -29.38 1.30 33.29
CA PRO A 383 -28.05 1.27 33.88
C PRO A 383 -27.49 2.68 34.15
N PRO A 384 -26.48 2.83 35.04
CA PRO A 384 -25.92 4.12 35.43
C PRO A 384 -25.49 4.98 34.24
N ILE A 385 -25.70 6.29 34.33
CA ILE A 385 -25.24 7.22 33.30
C ILE A 385 -23.72 7.38 33.40
N LYS A 386 -22.98 6.90 32.41
CA LYS A 386 -21.50 6.95 32.39
C LYS A 386 -20.93 7.95 31.40
N GLY A 387 -21.74 8.62 30.57
CA GLY A 387 -21.21 9.67 29.72
C GLY A 387 -22.25 10.62 29.17
N CYS A 388 -21.79 11.81 28.81
CA CYS A 388 -22.63 12.86 28.23
C CYS A 388 -21.91 13.51 27.04
N ILE A 389 -22.63 13.68 25.93
CA ILE A 389 -22.25 14.55 24.81
C ILE A 389 -23.27 15.68 24.75
N GLN A 390 -22.83 16.91 25.00
CA GLN A 390 -23.64 18.11 24.82
C GLN A 390 -23.36 18.66 23.41
N ALA A 391 -24.40 18.73 22.59
CA ALA A 391 -24.43 19.31 21.25
C ALA A 391 -25.55 20.36 21.09
N ALA A 392 -26.31 20.67 22.15
CA ALA A 392 -27.44 21.59 22.04
C ALA A 392 -26.99 23.00 21.70
N MET A 393 -27.63 23.59 20.69
CA MET A 393 -27.37 24.92 20.21
C MET A 393 -28.66 25.60 19.72
N ASP A 394 -28.64 26.94 19.70
CA ASP A 394 -29.66 27.79 19.07
C ASP A 394 -28.89 28.97 18.45
N LEU A 395 -29.16 29.30 17.19
CA LEU A 395 -28.42 30.34 16.44
C LEU A 395 -29.29 31.56 16.23
N ARG A 396 -28.74 32.73 16.53
CA ARG A 396 -29.38 34.05 16.35
C ARG A 396 -28.36 35.02 15.78
N ASP A 397 -28.05 34.86 14.50
CA ASP A 397 -26.99 35.61 13.83
C ASP A 397 -27.41 37.06 13.59
N MET A 398 -26.76 37.99 14.28
CA MET A 398 -26.96 39.43 14.16
C MET A 398 -25.75 40.19 14.72
N PRO A 399 -25.33 41.32 14.14
CA PRO A 399 -24.32 42.16 14.76
C PRO A 399 -24.69 42.51 16.20
N LEU A 400 -23.72 42.43 17.12
CA LEU A 400 -23.97 42.64 18.56
C LEU A 400 -24.68 43.98 18.86
N ALA A 401 -24.34 45.02 18.11
CA ALA A 401 -24.95 46.35 18.22
C ALA A 401 -26.47 46.37 17.99
N ASN A 402 -26.98 45.40 17.22
CA ASN A 402 -28.40 45.29 16.88
C ASN A 402 -29.09 44.13 17.63
N MET A 403 -28.37 43.37 18.44
CA MET A 403 -28.87 42.15 19.07
C MET A 403 -29.65 42.47 20.33
N ALA A 404 -30.93 42.06 20.38
CA ALA A 404 -31.71 42.19 21.60
C ALA A 404 -31.18 41.25 22.69
N ALA A 405 -31.26 41.67 23.96
CA ALA A 405 -30.83 40.87 25.10
C ALA A 405 -31.53 39.49 25.17
N ALA A 406 -32.79 39.42 24.72
CA ALA A 406 -33.54 38.18 24.66
C ALA A 406 -32.98 37.18 23.62
N ASP A 407 -32.53 37.67 22.46
CA ASP A 407 -31.90 36.84 21.43
C ASP A 407 -30.52 36.36 21.88
N PHE A 408 -29.73 37.23 22.51
CA PHE A 408 -28.46 36.86 23.12
C PHE A 408 -28.64 35.73 24.15
N LYS A 409 -29.60 35.90 25.08
CA LYS A 409 -29.93 34.88 26.08
C LYS A 409 -30.42 33.59 25.45
N THR A 410 -31.27 33.66 24.42
CA THR A 410 -31.80 32.47 23.74
C THR A 410 -30.71 31.64 23.08
N ALA A 411 -29.76 32.28 22.39
CA ALA A 411 -28.66 31.59 21.72
C ALA A 411 -27.62 31.02 22.69
N THR A 412 -27.36 31.70 23.81
CA THR A 412 -26.39 31.25 24.82
C THR A 412 -26.96 30.17 25.75
N SER A 413 -28.26 30.22 26.07
CA SER A 413 -28.88 29.34 27.08
C SER A 413 -28.59 27.83 26.93
N PRO A 414 -28.62 27.24 25.73
CA PRO A 414 -28.34 25.81 25.56
C PRO A 414 -26.90 25.43 25.90
N LYS A 415 -25.94 26.31 25.64
CA LYS A 415 -24.50 26.08 25.87
C LYS A 415 -24.06 26.51 27.26
N VAL A 416 -24.61 27.60 27.78
CA VAL A 416 -24.27 28.13 29.11
C VAL A 416 -25.06 27.40 30.20
N GLU A 417 -26.32 27.78 30.43
CA GLU A 417 -27.17 27.16 31.45
C GLU A 417 -27.35 25.66 31.18
N GLY A 418 -27.47 25.25 29.92
CA GLY A 418 -27.63 23.84 29.55
C GLY A 418 -26.46 22.96 29.99
N SER A 419 -25.23 23.36 29.66
CA SER A 419 -24.02 22.60 30.05
C SER A 419 -23.80 22.66 31.55
N TRP A 420 -24.05 23.81 32.19
CA TRP A 420 -23.95 23.95 33.64
C TRP A 420 -24.95 23.06 34.39
N ASN A 421 -26.19 22.99 33.91
CA ASN A 421 -27.21 22.14 34.50
C ASN A 421 -26.89 20.66 34.33
N LEU A 422 -26.40 20.23 33.16
CA LEU A 422 -25.94 18.86 32.95
C LEU A 422 -24.78 18.53 33.88
N HIS A 423 -23.77 19.41 33.97
CA HIS A 423 -22.68 19.27 34.93
C HIS A 423 -23.18 19.10 36.36
N SER A 424 -24.20 19.87 36.76
CA SER A 424 -24.71 19.90 38.13
C SER A 424 -25.68 18.76 38.48
N VAL A 425 -26.33 18.16 37.49
CA VAL A 425 -27.34 17.11 37.70
C VAL A 425 -26.76 15.71 37.50
N LEU A 426 -25.79 15.56 36.60
CA LEU A 426 -25.22 14.26 36.30
C LEU A 426 -24.24 13.80 37.40
N PRO A 427 -24.08 12.48 37.60
CA PRO A 427 -23.13 11.95 38.56
C PRO A 427 -21.68 12.37 38.26
N ASN A 428 -20.87 12.52 39.32
CA ASN A 428 -19.45 12.86 39.16
C ASN A 428 -18.60 11.69 38.66
N ASP A 429 -19.11 10.46 38.71
CA ASP A 429 -18.43 9.23 38.25
C ASP A 429 -18.70 8.91 36.76
N THR A 430 -19.16 9.91 35.98
CA THR A 430 -19.18 9.82 34.51
C THR A 430 -17.78 9.62 33.97
N GLU A 431 -17.62 8.72 33.02
CA GLU A 431 -16.37 8.40 32.34
C GLU A 431 -15.93 9.47 31.34
N PHE A 432 -16.88 10.18 30.73
CA PHE A 432 -16.62 11.31 29.85
C PHE A 432 -17.75 12.35 29.88
N PHE A 433 -17.39 13.61 29.64
CA PHE A 433 -18.34 14.71 29.45
C PHE A 433 -17.81 15.58 28.30
N ILE A 434 -18.40 15.44 27.13
CA ILE A 434 -17.93 16.08 25.91
C ILE A 434 -18.90 17.20 25.54
N MET A 435 -18.38 18.39 25.28
CA MET A 435 -19.15 19.53 24.78
C MET A 435 -18.71 19.83 23.35
N LEU A 436 -19.66 19.84 22.42
CA LEU A 436 -19.42 20.25 21.04
C LEU A 436 -19.50 21.77 20.98
N SER A 437 -18.34 22.41 21.14
CA SER A 437 -18.12 23.84 21.00
C SER A 437 -17.90 24.19 19.52
N SER A 438 -17.44 25.40 19.23
CA SER A 438 -17.14 25.84 17.87
C SER A 438 -16.00 26.82 17.86
N ILE A 439 -15.22 26.74 16.78
CA ILE A 439 -14.12 27.66 16.52
C ILE A 439 -14.54 29.13 16.49
N ALA A 440 -15.84 29.43 16.32
CA ALA A 440 -16.38 30.77 16.49
C ALA A 440 -16.10 31.37 17.89
N GLY A 441 -15.95 30.54 18.94
CA GLY A 441 -15.53 30.97 20.28
C GLY A 441 -14.04 31.34 20.38
N ILE A 442 -13.24 30.99 19.37
CA ILE A 442 -11.78 31.18 19.33
C ILE A 442 -11.40 32.33 18.40
N ILE A 443 -11.88 32.31 17.16
CA ILE A 443 -11.53 33.31 16.14
C ILE A 443 -12.61 34.39 15.97
N GLY A 444 -13.80 34.17 16.53
CA GLY A 444 -14.96 35.03 16.30
C GLY A 444 -15.62 34.76 14.94
N THR A 445 -16.87 35.16 14.80
CA THR A 445 -17.58 35.15 13.51
C THR A 445 -18.54 36.33 13.47
N SER A 446 -18.57 37.05 12.35
CA SER A 446 -19.42 38.22 12.20
C SER A 446 -20.90 37.85 12.42
N GLY A 447 -21.57 38.58 13.31
CA GLY A 447 -22.97 38.32 13.67
C GLY A 447 -23.20 37.20 14.69
N ALA A 448 -22.18 36.46 15.11
CA ALA A 448 -22.33 35.29 15.99
C ALA A 448 -21.75 35.52 17.40
N ALA A 449 -21.80 36.74 17.92
CA ALA A 449 -21.22 37.10 19.22
C ALA A 449 -21.82 36.31 20.41
N ASN A 450 -23.13 36.05 20.36
CA ASN A 450 -23.86 35.20 21.30
C ASN A 450 -23.42 33.72 21.24
N TYR A 451 -23.28 33.17 20.02
CA TYR A 451 -22.83 31.81 19.81
C TYR A 451 -21.39 31.63 20.27
N ALA A 452 -20.50 32.56 19.90
CA ALA A 452 -19.12 32.60 20.38
C ALA A 452 -19.05 32.60 21.91
N ALA A 453 -19.83 33.46 22.59
CA ALA A 453 -19.87 33.49 24.05
C ALA A 453 -20.31 32.16 24.69
N GLY A 454 -21.30 31.48 24.09
CA GLY A 454 -21.74 30.16 24.55
C GLY A 454 -20.67 29.08 24.39
N ASN A 455 -19.93 29.11 23.28
CA ASN A 455 -18.82 28.19 23.01
C ASN A 455 -17.65 28.40 23.98
N THR A 456 -17.21 29.65 24.15
CA THR A 456 -16.14 30.00 25.11
C THR A 456 -16.50 29.60 26.54
N PHE A 457 -17.78 29.69 26.92
CA PHE A 457 -18.22 29.17 28.23
C PHE A 457 -18.03 27.65 28.35
N GLN A 458 -18.32 26.87 27.30
CA GLN A 458 -18.10 25.42 27.32
C GLN A 458 -16.62 25.07 27.40
N ASP A 459 -15.75 25.85 26.74
CA ASP A 459 -14.30 25.70 26.83
C ASP A 459 -13.81 25.89 28.27
N GLU A 460 -14.26 26.96 28.92
CA GLU A 460 -13.93 27.22 30.32
C GLU A 460 -14.60 26.22 31.28
N LEU A 461 -15.80 25.75 30.98
CA LEU A 461 -16.44 24.70 31.78
C LEU A 461 -15.66 23.38 31.69
N ALA A 462 -15.07 23.07 30.53
CA ALA A 462 -14.24 21.90 30.37
C ALA A 462 -12.97 21.99 31.24
N ARG A 463 -12.33 23.16 31.27
CA ARG A 463 -11.20 23.45 32.17
C ARG A 463 -11.61 23.37 33.64
N TYR A 464 -12.71 24.03 34.00
CA TYR A 464 -13.25 24.01 35.36
C TYR A 464 -13.52 22.60 35.91
N ARG A 465 -14.07 21.70 35.06
CA ARG A 465 -14.31 20.30 35.39
C ARG A 465 -13.00 19.52 35.52
N SER A 466 -12.07 19.72 34.58
CA SER A 466 -10.77 19.04 34.56
C SER A 466 -9.91 19.41 35.77
N ASP A 467 -9.91 20.68 36.20
CA ASP A 467 -9.23 21.15 37.42
C ASP A 467 -9.75 20.50 38.71
N ARG A 468 -10.95 19.92 38.65
CA ARG A 468 -11.58 19.16 39.75
C ARG A 468 -11.42 17.65 39.60
N GLY A 469 -10.63 17.20 38.63
CA GLY A 469 -10.45 15.78 38.32
C GLY A 469 -11.68 15.12 37.70
N LEU A 470 -12.66 15.91 37.21
CA LEU A 470 -13.84 15.38 36.52
C LEU A 470 -13.53 15.26 35.02
N PRO A 471 -13.82 14.12 34.37
CA PRO A 471 -13.61 13.96 32.93
C PRO A 471 -14.38 15.01 32.14
N SER A 472 -13.69 15.74 31.27
CA SER A 472 -14.32 16.76 30.44
C SER A 472 -13.51 17.10 29.21
N TYR A 473 -14.20 17.32 28.09
CA TYR A 473 -13.60 17.84 26.87
C TYR A 473 -14.52 18.89 26.23
N SER A 474 -13.94 19.95 25.68
CA SER A 474 -14.59 20.83 24.72
C SER A 474 -13.96 20.60 23.34
N ILE A 475 -14.78 20.37 22.32
CA ILE A 475 -14.33 20.21 20.94
C ILE A 475 -14.83 21.41 20.14
N ASP A 476 -13.94 22.33 19.80
CA ASP A 476 -14.20 23.49 18.96
C ASP A 476 -14.25 23.08 17.50
N LEU A 477 -15.46 22.77 17.03
CA LEU A 477 -15.69 22.33 15.67
C LEU A 477 -15.61 23.49 14.67
N GLY A 478 -14.84 23.26 13.59
CA GLY A 478 -14.99 23.94 12.32
C GLY A 478 -16.26 23.51 11.58
N VAL A 479 -16.29 23.73 10.26
CA VAL A 479 -17.50 23.50 9.46
C VAL A 479 -17.73 22.00 9.23
N VAL A 480 -18.81 21.44 9.77
CA VAL A 480 -19.23 20.04 9.48
C VAL A 480 -20.05 20.03 8.19
N ALA A 481 -19.44 19.65 7.06
CA ALA A 481 -20.07 19.82 5.75
C ALA A 481 -21.12 18.74 5.40
N SER A 482 -21.03 17.55 6.01
CA SER A 482 -21.79 16.36 5.63
C SER A 482 -23.00 16.05 6.53
N ALA A 483 -23.13 16.68 7.70
CA ALA A 483 -24.26 16.49 8.61
C ALA A 483 -24.53 17.71 9.50
N GLY A 484 -25.74 17.83 10.05
CA GLY A 484 -26.13 18.91 10.96
C GLY A 484 -26.51 20.22 10.25
N TYR A 485 -26.43 21.34 10.98
CA TYR A 485 -26.99 22.65 10.58
C TYR A 485 -26.51 23.14 9.19
N VAL A 486 -25.24 22.92 8.84
CA VAL A 486 -24.66 23.37 7.56
C VAL A 486 -25.15 22.50 6.39
N ALA A 487 -25.27 21.19 6.58
CA ALA A 487 -25.80 20.28 5.58
C ALA A 487 -27.31 20.51 5.35
N GLU A 488 -28.05 20.87 6.40
CA GLU A 488 -29.48 21.12 6.37
C GLU A 488 -29.86 22.54 5.86
N ASN A 489 -28.92 23.49 5.82
CA ASN A 489 -29.14 24.86 5.33
C ASN A 489 -28.28 25.22 4.10
N TRP A 490 -28.85 25.06 2.90
CA TRP A 490 -28.15 25.28 1.64
C TRP A 490 -27.57 26.69 1.45
N LYS A 491 -28.20 27.74 2.02
CA LYS A 491 -27.69 29.12 1.99
C LYS A 491 -26.38 29.27 2.77
N VAL A 492 -26.28 28.59 3.91
CA VAL A 492 -25.08 28.57 4.77
C VAL A 492 -23.97 27.77 4.10
N LYS A 493 -24.30 26.60 3.51
CA LYS A 493 -23.38 25.80 2.68
C LYS A 493 -22.78 26.60 1.53
N ARG A 494 -23.60 27.41 0.84
CA ARG A 494 -23.18 28.28 -0.27
C ARG A 494 -22.27 29.43 0.17
N ASN A 495 -22.58 30.09 1.29
CA ASN A 495 -21.77 31.20 1.81
C ASN A 495 -20.41 30.72 2.38
N LEU A 496 -20.37 29.52 2.98
CA LEU A 496 -19.12 28.91 3.47
C LEU A 496 -18.24 28.35 2.34
N SER A 497 -18.84 28.01 1.20
CA SER A 497 -18.10 27.63 -0.03
C SER A 497 -17.63 28.83 -0.87
N SER A 498 -18.10 30.05 -0.57
CA SER A 498 -17.66 31.25 -1.28
C SER A 498 -16.39 31.81 -0.64
N LYS A 499 -15.34 31.97 -1.46
CA LYS A 499 -14.00 32.59 -1.33
C LYS A 499 -13.58 33.43 -0.09
N ALA A 500 -14.45 33.81 0.85
CA ALA A 500 -14.12 34.58 2.04
C ALA A 500 -13.52 33.74 3.19
N SER A 501 -13.78 32.43 3.24
CA SER A 501 -13.48 31.56 4.39
C SER A 501 -12.31 30.59 4.18
N GLY A 502 -11.28 30.96 3.39
CA GLY A 502 -10.08 30.12 3.16
C GLY A 502 -9.28 29.69 4.40
N GLU A 503 -9.77 30.00 5.60
CA GLU A 503 -9.23 29.72 6.93
C GLU A 503 -9.95 28.54 7.61
N LEU A 504 -11.17 28.21 7.17
CA LEU A 504 -12.01 27.15 7.73
C LEU A 504 -12.04 25.95 6.79
N SER A 505 -11.36 24.87 7.19
CA SER A 505 -11.44 23.60 6.49
C SER A 505 -12.70 22.84 6.93
N GLY A 506 -13.39 22.22 5.98
CA GLY A 506 -14.51 21.34 6.30
C GLY A 506 -14.02 20.12 7.06
N ILE A 507 -14.60 19.84 8.23
CA ILE A 507 -14.28 18.63 8.99
C ILE A 507 -15.09 17.45 8.45
N ARG A 508 -14.44 16.29 8.33
CA ARG A 508 -15.12 15.04 7.97
C ARG A 508 -15.78 14.44 9.21
N MET A 509 -16.85 13.68 9.01
CA MET A 509 -17.54 13.02 10.14
C MET A 509 -16.66 11.97 10.81
N GLU A 510 -15.80 11.31 10.03
CA GLU A 510 -14.85 10.33 10.52
C GLU A 510 -13.85 10.97 11.49
N ASP A 511 -13.38 12.19 11.19
CA ASP A 511 -12.45 12.92 12.06
C ASP A 511 -13.12 13.26 13.40
N LEU A 512 -14.39 13.72 13.36
CA LEU A 512 -15.16 13.95 14.57
C LEU A 512 -15.34 12.66 15.38
N PHE A 513 -15.67 11.54 14.75
CA PHE A 513 -15.81 10.26 15.45
C PHE A 513 -14.50 9.80 16.09
N ARG A 514 -13.35 10.05 15.45
CA ARG A 514 -12.04 9.76 16.06
C ARG A 514 -11.74 10.66 17.25
N LEU A 515 -12.14 11.93 17.21
CA LEU A 515 -12.01 12.83 18.37
C LEU A 515 -12.95 12.43 19.51
N LEU A 516 -14.21 12.07 19.21
CA LEU A 516 -15.15 11.55 20.21
C LEU A 516 -14.63 10.25 20.84
N GLU A 517 -14.07 9.37 20.01
CA GLU A 517 -13.39 8.15 20.47
C GLU A 517 -12.24 8.48 21.42
N TYR A 518 -11.33 9.37 21.01
CA TYR A 518 -10.20 9.81 21.85
C TYR A 518 -10.70 10.37 23.19
N CYS A 519 -11.70 11.26 23.18
CA CYS A 519 -12.26 11.87 24.39
C CYS A 519 -12.96 10.88 25.32
N ALA A 520 -13.61 9.86 24.76
CA ALA A 520 -14.33 8.85 25.55
C ALA A 520 -13.45 7.64 25.94
N HIS A 521 -12.26 7.49 25.37
CA HIS A 521 -11.41 6.31 25.58
C HIS A 521 -10.88 6.21 27.03
N PRO A 522 -11.05 5.06 27.73
CA PRO A 522 -10.55 4.86 29.10
C PRO A 522 -9.03 4.99 29.23
N GLY A 523 -8.29 4.56 28.21
CA GLY A 523 -6.84 4.67 28.15
C GLY A 523 -6.30 6.02 27.66
N ASN A 524 -7.14 7.05 27.53
CA ASN A 524 -6.64 8.38 27.15
C ASN A 524 -5.83 8.97 28.33
N PRO A 525 -4.52 9.20 28.19
CA PRO A 525 -3.68 9.72 29.28
C PRO A 525 -4.12 11.12 29.75
N SER A 526 -4.67 11.93 28.84
CA SER A 526 -5.21 13.26 29.12
C SER A 526 -6.47 13.23 30.00
N ARG A 527 -7.10 12.06 30.19
CA ARG A 527 -8.23 11.87 31.11
C ARG A 527 -7.80 12.00 32.58
N THR A 528 -6.52 11.74 32.87
CA THR A 528 -5.93 11.76 34.21
C THR A 528 -4.89 12.86 34.40
N SER A 529 -4.49 13.53 33.33
CA SER A 529 -3.47 14.59 33.32
C SER A 529 -4.02 15.88 32.69
N PRO A 530 -4.07 17.00 33.42
CA PRO A 530 -4.80 18.22 33.04
C PRO A 530 -4.03 19.11 32.04
N GLN A 531 -3.49 18.55 30.96
CA GLN A 531 -2.65 19.35 30.05
C GLN A 531 -3.47 20.28 29.12
N SER A 532 -4.68 19.90 28.71
CA SER A 532 -5.73 20.81 28.18
C SER A 532 -6.97 20.00 27.78
N PRO A 533 -8.19 20.31 28.28
CA PRO A 533 -9.42 19.63 27.87
C PRO A 533 -10.04 20.22 26.59
N GLN A 534 -9.40 21.21 25.96
CA GLN A 534 -9.91 21.89 24.78
C GLN A 534 -9.22 21.38 23.51
N ILE A 535 -10.01 20.99 22.51
CA ILE A 535 -9.55 20.47 21.22
C ILE A 535 -10.12 21.36 20.11
N ILE A 536 -9.24 21.94 19.28
CA ILE A 536 -9.64 22.78 18.14
C ILE A 536 -9.41 21.99 16.84
N ILE A 537 -10.44 21.90 15.99
CA ILE A 537 -10.38 21.16 14.71
C ILE A 537 -11.06 21.94 13.57
N GLY A 538 -10.58 21.74 12.33
CA GLY A 538 -11.14 22.39 11.15
C GLY A 538 -10.56 23.77 10.87
N LEU A 539 -9.42 24.09 11.49
CA LEU A 539 -8.62 25.28 11.20
C LEU A 539 -7.42 24.90 10.35
N ASP A 540 -7.30 25.47 9.16
CA ASP A 540 -6.10 25.30 8.35
C ASP A 540 -5.10 26.42 8.66
N THR A 541 -4.04 26.10 9.39
CA THR A 541 -3.07 27.09 9.87
C THR A 541 -2.16 27.63 8.77
N ALA A 542 -1.97 26.91 7.65
CA ALA A 542 -1.04 27.32 6.60
C ALA A 542 -1.58 28.49 5.74
N PRO A 543 -2.77 28.42 5.13
CA PRO A 543 -3.39 29.55 4.42
C PRO A 543 -3.60 30.76 5.33
N LEU A 544 -3.90 30.49 6.61
CA LEU A 544 -4.08 31.50 7.65
C LEU A 544 -2.83 32.34 7.88
N MET A 545 -1.68 31.69 7.95
CA MET A 545 -0.40 32.37 8.16
C MET A 545 0.11 33.02 6.88
N ASP A 546 -0.08 32.39 5.72
CA ASP A 546 0.35 32.95 4.44
C ASP A 546 -0.40 34.24 4.09
N ARG A 547 -1.69 34.36 4.43
CA ARG A 547 -2.45 35.61 4.26
C ARG A 547 -1.85 36.74 5.11
N THR A 548 -1.60 36.49 6.40
CA THR A 548 -1.03 37.48 7.33
C THR A 548 0.37 37.95 6.88
N LEU A 549 1.17 37.04 6.33
CA LEU A 549 2.52 37.34 5.85
C LEU A 549 2.54 38.09 4.52
N ASN A 550 1.64 37.75 3.61
CA ASN A 550 1.61 38.34 2.26
C ASN A 550 0.86 39.68 2.19
N SER A 551 -0.17 39.89 3.02
CA SER A 551 -0.93 41.15 3.03
C SER A 551 -0.42 42.17 4.05
N GLY A 552 0.35 41.73 5.06
CA GLY A 552 0.74 42.56 6.20
C GLY A 552 -0.42 42.87 7.17
N GLU A 553 -1.63 42.41 6.90
CA GLU A 553 -2.78 42.55 7.79
C GLU A 553 -2.84 41.39 8.79
N VAL A 554 -2.49 41.68 10.04
CA VAL A 554 -2.75 40.78 11.16
C VAL A 554 -4.23 40.88 11.53
N LEU A 555 -4.99 39.80 11.30
CA LEU A 555 -6.39 39.70 11.72
C LEU A 555 -6.51 39.91 13.23
N ASP A 556 -7.54 40.60 13.69
CA ASP A 556 -7.62 41.06 15.08
C ASP A 556 -7.51 39.93 16.12
N TYR A 557 -8.09 38.77 15.84
CA TYR A 557 -7.98 37.60 16.74
C TYR A 557 -6.55 37.03 16.81
N GLN A 558 -5.76 37.16 15.74
CA GLN A 558 -4.36 36.72 15.70
C GLN A 558 -3.46 37.59 16.57
N ARG A 559 -3.94 38.73 17.09
CA ARG A 559 -3.21 39.55 18.07
C ARG A 559 -3.26 38.98 19.49
N SER A 560 -4.16 38.03 19.75
CA SER A 560 -4.25 37.36 21.05
C SER A 560 -2.97 36.59 21.40
N ALA A 561 -2.65 36.52 22.69
CA ALA A 561 -1.54 35.72 23.22
C ALA A 561 -1.70 34.22 22.91
N LEU A 562 -2.95 33.75 22.73
CA LEU A 562 -3.26 32.38 22.33
C LEU A 562 -2.52 31.94 21.05
N TRP A 563 -2.25 32.88 20.14
CA TRP A 563 -1.61 32.62 18.85
C TRP A 563 -0.10 32.89 18.83
N ALA A 564 0.50 33.28 19.97
CA ALA A 564 1.90 33.75 20.00
C ALA A 564 2.91 32.71 19.52
N ASN A 565 2.73 31.45 19.88
CA ASN A 565 3.64 30.37 19.48
C ASN A 565 3.50 30.02 18.01
N ILE A 566 2.28 30.07 17.46
CA ILE A 566 2.02 29.81 16.03
C ILE A 566 2.67 30.92 15.18
N ARG A 567 2.66 32.18 15.65
CA ARG A 567 3.40 33.28 15.00
C ARG A 567 4.93 33.10 15.06
N GLY A 568 5.45 32.41 16.08
CA GLY A 568 6.89 32.22 16.31
C GLY A 568 7.53 31.03 15.58
N SER A 569 6.73 30.00 15.23
CA SER A 569 7.21 28.71 14.70
C SER A 569 7.81 28.71 13.28
N ARG A 570 8.19 29.87 12.71
CA ARG A 570 8.93 29.93 11.42
C ARG A 570 10.35 30.50 11.51
N THR A 571 10.95 30.59 12.71
CA THR A 571 12.38 30.99 12.85
C THR A 571 13.37 29.85 13.02
N CYS A 572 12.97 28.57 13.06
CA CYS A 572 13.92 27.46 13.06
C CYS A 572 13.35 26.19 12.40
N GLU A 573 14.20 25.53 11.60
CA GLU A 573 14.19 24.10 11.24
C GLU A 573 13.33 23.55 10.09
N SER A 574 12.29 24.22 9.57
CA SER A 574 11.50 23.63 8.47
C SER A 574 12.07 23.85 7.04
N GLN A 575 13.14 24.65 6.89
CA GLN A 575 13.82 24.85 5.60
C GLN A 575 14.88 23.79 5.25
N ALA A 576 15.30 22.95 6.20
CA ALA A 576 16.43 22.02 5.99
C ALA A 576 16.04 20.62 5.50
N LEU A 577 14.76 20.27 5.47
CA LEU A 577 14.29 18.89 5.17
C LEU A 577 13.48 18.75 3.87
N ILE A 578 13.30 19.85 3.12
CA ILE A 578 12.65 19.84 1.79
C ILE A 578 13.51 20.64 0.81
N SER A 579 14.83 20.44 0.85
CA SER A 579 15.71 20.83 -0.26
C SER A 579 15.89 19.67 -1.22
N THR A 580 14.78 19.13 -1.74
CA THR A 580 14.76 18.62 -3.11
C THR A 580 14.49 19.83 -4.00
N SER A 581 15.52 20.21 -4.74
CA SER A 581 15.53 21.19 -5.81
C SER A 581 14.18 21.39 -6.53
N GLY A 582 13.66 22.60 -6.45
CA GLY A 582 12.82 23.22 -7.50
C GLY A 582 11.45 22.60 -7.77
N THR A 583 10.46 22.81 -6.89
CA THR A 583 9.04 22.56 -7.26
C THR A 583 8.03 23.41 -6.49
N GLN A 584 8.41 24.59 -6.00
CA GLN A 584 7.48 25.54 -5.38
C GLN A 584 7.04 26.69 -6.29
N SER A 585 7.46 26.74 -7.57
CA SER A 585 6.95 27.73 -8.55
C SER A 585 6.03 27.18 -9.65
N ARG A 586 5.72 25.86 -9.67
CA ARG A 586 4.90 25.27 -10.76
C ARG A 586 3.41 25.13 -10.45
N LYS A 587 3.03 25.09 -9.17
CA LYS A 587 1.63 24.91 -8.73
C LYS A 587 0.72 26.08 -9.13
N GLU A 588 1.31 27.27 -9.28
CA GLU A 588 0.61 28.46 -9.77
C GLU A 588 0.58 28.52 -11.30
N ASP A 589 1.47 27.80 -12.00
CA ASP A 589 1.67 27.93 -13.45
C ASP A 589 0.59 27.15 -14.22
N GLU A 590 0.38 25.87 -13.92
CA GLU A 590 -0.58 24.99 -14.63
C GLU A 590 -2.04 25.47 -14.45
N CYS A 591 -2.45 25.79 -13.22
CA CYS A 591 -3.78 26.33 -12.92
C CYS A 591 -4.01 27.71 -13.54
N SER A 592 -2.99 28.57 -13.58
CA SER A 592 -3.10 29.89 -14.20
C SER A 592 -3.18 29.79 -15.72
N GLN A 593 -2.40 28.88 -16.33
CA GLN A 593 -2.44 28.61 -17.77
C GLN A 593 -3.82 28.05 -18.20
N LEU A 594 -4.39 27.11 -17.43
CA LEU A 594 -5.74 26.59 -17.70
C LEU A 594 -6.84 27.64 -17.54
N ASN A 595 -6.74 28.52 -16.54
CA ASN A 595 -7.68 29.65 -16.39
C ASN A 595 -7.51 30.71 -17.49
N ALA A 596 -6.29 30.90 -17.97
CA ALA A 596 -5.94 31.87 -19.00
C ALA A 596 -6.22 31.38 -20.44
N ALA A 597 -6.57 30.10 -20.63
CA ALA A 597 -6.92 29.55 -21.93
C ALA A 597 -8.00 30.40 -22.62
N ASP A 598 -7.75 30.78 -23.86
CA ASP A 598 -8.60 31.66 -24.67
C ASP A 598 -9.67 30.90 -25.46
N SER A 599 -9.47 29.60 -25.65
CA SER A 599 -10.26 28.69 -26.47
C SER A 599 -10.29 27.28 -25.88
N TRP A 600 -11.27 26.46 -26.29
CA TRP A 600 -11.33 25.05 -25.90
C TRP A 600 -10.06 24.29 -26.32
N GLN A 601 -9.58 24.53 -27.55
CA GLN A 601 -8.36 23.88 -28.05
C GLN A 601 -7.14 24.27 -27.21
N SER A 602 -6.98 25.55 -26.87
CA SER A 602 -5.88 26.00 -25.99
C SER A 602 -5.94 25.33 -24.60
N ALA A 603 -7.14 25.11 -24.06
CA ALA A 603 -7.29 24.40 -22.79
C ALA A 603 -6.88 22.92 -22.91
N VAL A 604 -7.28 22.24 -23.99
CA VAL A 604 -6.89 20.84 -24.25
C VAL A 604 -5.39 20.72 -24.46
N ASP A 605 -4.79 21.59 -25.28
CA ASP A 605 -3.35 21.60 -25.56
C ASP A 605 -2.53 21.82 -24.28
N THR A 606 -3.01 22.67 -23.37
CA THR A 606 -2.40 22.90 -22.05
C THR A 606 -2.41 21.61 -21.22
N VAL A 607 -3.53 20.88 -21.22
CA VAL A 607 -3.62 19.59 -20.51
C VAL A 607 -2.72 18.52 -21.15
N VAL A 608 -2.66 18.45 -22.48
CA VAL A 608 -1.77 17.53 -23.21
C VAL A 608 -0.31 17.78 -22.82
N HIS A 609 0.11 19.04 -22.80
CA HIS A 609 1.46 19.43 -22.38
C HIS A 609 1.74 19.00 -20.93
N CYS A 610 0.81 19.26 -20.00
CA CYS A 610 0.94 18.83 -18.60
C CYS A 610 1.06 17.31 -18.46
N VAL A 611 0.28 16.56 -19.24
CA VAL A 611 0.31 15.09 -19.27
C VAL A 611 1.65 14.58 -19.80
N GLN A 612 2.17 15.16 -20.88
CA GLN A 612 3.48 14.82 -21.45
C GLN A 612 4.62 15.14 -20.47
N GLU A 613 4.58 16.29 -19.78
CA GLU A 613 5.58 16.62 -18.75
C GLU A 613 5.54 15.64 -17.57
N LYS A 614 4.34 15.28 -17.11
CA LYS A 614 4.19 14.28 -16.03
C LYS A 614 4.72 12.92 -16.47
N LEU A 615 4.42 12.47 -17.67
CA LEU A 615 4.96 11.20 -18.22
C LEU A 615 6.48 11.25 -18.37
N SER A 616 7.02 12.33 -18.91
CA SER A 616 8.47 12.55 -19.06
C SER A 616 9.19 12.46 -17.72
N SER A 617 8.68 13.16 -16.70
CA SER A 617 9.28 13.13 -15.36
C SER A 617 9.12 11.78 -14.65
N MET A 618 8.03 11.06 -14.89
CA MET A 618 7.71 9.82 -14.20
C MET A 618 8.39 8.60 -14.81
N LEU A 619 8.53 8.57 -16.14
CA LEU A 619 9.07 7.43 -16.89
C LEU A 619 10.50 7.67 -17.40
N CYS A 620 11.08 8.85 -17.12
CA CYS A 620 12.39 9.27 -17.61
C CYS A 620 12.52 9.23 -19.15
N ILE A 621 11.41 9.48 -19.86
CA ILE A 621 11.36 9.54 -21.33
C ILE A 621 11.50 11.02 -21.74
N PRO A 622 12.40 11.38 -22.66
CA PRO A 622 12.50 12.75 -23.16
C PRO A 622 11.15 13.25 -23.70
N MET A 623 10.75 14.48 -23.36
CA MET A 623 9.43 15.02 -23.74
C MET A 623 9.17 14.98 -25.25
N ALA A 624 10.23 15.11 -26.07
CA ALA A 624 10.15 15.04 -27.53
C ALA A 624 9.79 13.64 -28.08
N GLU A 625 9.92 12.59 -27.27
CA GLU A 625 9.61 11.19 -27.64
C GLU A 625 8.20 10.76 -27.23
N ILE A 626 7.43 11.64 -26.58
CA ILE A 626 6.06 11.36 -26.13
C ILE A 626 5.07 11.88 -27.17
N ASP A 627 4.60 10.99 -28.03
CA ASP A 627 3.55 11.24 -29.03
C ASP A 627 2.14 11.30 -28.37
N PRO A 628 1.42 12.44 -28.46
CA PRO A 628 0.05 12.61 -27.96
C PRO A 628 -0.99 11.65 -28.58
N HIS A 629 -0.72 11.15 -29.78
CA HIS A 629 -1.62 10.24 -30.49
C HIS A 629 -1.44 8.77 -30.11
N ARG A 630 -0.50 8.48 -29.19
CA ARG A 630 -0.20 7.13 -28.70
C ARG A 630 -0.87 6.85 -27.36
N ARG A 631 -1.12 5.56 -27.06
CA ARG A 631 -1.72 5.12 -25.80
C ARG A 631 -0.76 5.28 -24.62
N LEU A 632 -1.32 5.60 -23.45
CA LEU A 632 -0.56 5.63 -22.19
C LEU A 632 0.08 4.27 -21.88
N SER A 633 -0.63 3.17 -22.16
CA SER A 633 -0.15 1.79 -21.95
C SER A 633 1.11 1.46 -22.75
N ASP A 634 1.29 2.08 -23.92
CA ASP A 634 2.44 1.82 -24.78
C ASP A 634 3.75 2.39 -24.21
N TYR A 635 3.63 3.33 -23.27
CA TYR A 635 4.74 3.88 -22.49
C TYR A 635 4.97 3.12 -21.17
N GLY A 636 4.25 2.03 -20.92
CA GLY A 636 4.39 1.24 -19.70
C GLY A 636 3.56 1.74 -18.51
N VAL A 637 2.54 2.57 -18.76
CA VAL A 637 1.58 2.96 -17.71
C VAL A 637 0.68 1.77 -17.35
N ASP A 638 0.94 1.16 -16.20
CA ASP A 638 0.14 0.07 -15.62
C ASP A 638 -0.95 0.59 -14.66
N SER A 639 -1.67 -0.31 -13.99
CA SER A 639 -2.74 0.04 -13.05
C SER A 639 -2.26 0.80 -11.80
N LEU A 640 -1.01 0.63 -11.37
CA LEU A 640 -0.44 1.35 -10.23
C LEU A 640 -0.02 2.77 -10.65
N VAL A 641 0.67 2.88 -11.78
CA VAL A 641 1.06 4.16 -12.39
C VAL A 641 -0.17 5.01 -12.71
N ALA A 642 -1.25 4.39 -13.20
CA ALA A 642 -2.51 5.09 -13.48
C ALA A 642 -3.20 5.67 -12.21
N VAL A 643 -3.02 5.06 -11.03
CA VAL A 643 -3.52 5.62 -9.74
C VAL A 643 -2.75 6.87 -9.35
N GLU A 644 -1.43 6.87 -9.54
CA GLU A 644 -0.61 8.06 -9.31
C GLU A 644 -0.99 9.16 -10.31
N PHE A 645 -1.19 8.80 -11.58
CA PHE A 645 -1.61 9.70 -12.64
C PHE A 645 -2.95 10.38 -12.33
N ARG A 646 -3.94 9.60 -11.87
CA ARG A 646 -5.24 10.13 -11.39
C ARG A 646 -5.06 11.12 -10.24
N THR A 647 -4.24 10.76 -9.26
CA THR A 647 -4.01 11.58 -8.07
C THR A 647 -3.37 12.91 -8.45
N TRP A 648 -2.42 12.88 -9.39
CA TRP A 648 -1.82 14.08 -9.97
C TRP A 648 -2.85 14.90 -10.76
N MET A 649 -3.63 14.31 -11.67
CA MET A 649 -4.66 15.04 -12.45
C MET A 649 -5.67 15.76 -11.56
N ASN A 650 -6.12 15.12 -10.48
CA ASN A 650 -7.04 15.73 -9.52
C ASN A 650 -6.37 16.92 -8.82
N ARG A 651 -5.11 16.76 -8.40
CA ARG A 651 -4.36 17.78 -7.67
C ARG A 651 -3.88 18.97 -8.51
N ALA A 652 -3.47 18.72 -9.75
CA ALA A 652 -2.78 19.68 -10.63
C ALA A 652 -3.75 20.36 -11.61
N ILE A 653 -4.66 19.59 -12.20
CA ILE A 653 -5.57 20.04 -13.26
C ILE A 653 -7.01 20.13 -12.74
N GLY A 654 -7.29 19.66 -11.51
CA GLY A 654 -8.63 19.73 -10.93
C GLY A 654 -9.63 18.78 -11.62
N ALA A 655 -9.14 17.69 -12.21
CA ALA A 655 -9.95 16.71 -12.94
C ALA A 655 -9.91 15.34 -12.25
N ASP A 656 -11.07 14.80 -11.85
CA ASP A 656 -11.19 13.45 -11.30
C ASP A 656 -11.62 12.46 -12.38
N ILE A 657 -10.66 11.76 -12.99
CA ILE A 657 -10.92 10.72 -14.00
C ILE A 657 -10.74 9.33 -13.34
N PRO A 658 -11.70 8.41 -13.49
CA PRO A 658 -11.55 7.02 -13.07
C PRO A 658 -10.33 6.34 -13.70
N VAL A 659 -9.63 5.51 -12.93
CA VAL A 659 -8.42 4.79 -13.40
C VAL A 659 -8.71 3.93 -14.64
N LEU A 660 -9.87 3.27 -14.69
CA LEU A 660 -10.30 2.47 -15.85
C LEU A 660 -10.47 3.32 -17.12
N GLU A 661 -10.86 4.59 -16.98
CA GLU A 661 -11.05 5.52 -18.09
C GLU A 661 -9.69 6.07 -18.57
N ILE A 662 -8.75 6.32 -17.65
CA ILE A 662 -7.35 6.65 -18.00
C ILE A 662 -6.71 5.51 -18.79
N MET A 663 -6.84 4.26 -18.30
CA MET A 663 -6.27 3.08 -18.95
C MET A 663 -6.98 2.70 -20.25
N GLY A 664 -8.29 2.97 -20.33
CA GLY A 664 -9.12 2.67 -21.50
C GLY A 664 -9.09 3.74 -22.58
N SER A 665 -8.36 4.85 -22.38
CA SER A 665 -8.27 5.94 -23.35
C SER A 665 -7.44 5.52 -24.57
N ASP A 666 -7.93 5.86 -25.77
CA ASP A 666 -7.29 5.48 -27.02
C ASP A 666 -5.95 6.15 -27.27
N ASN A 667 -5.73 7.33 -26.67
CA ASN A 667 -4.46 8.07 -26.72
C ASN A 667 -4.41 9.18 -25.65
N ILE A 668 -3.24 9.84 -25.55
CA ILE A 668 -3.01 10.96 -24.64
C ILE A 668 -3.95 12.14 -24.93
N ASP A 669 -4.28 12.43 -26.19
CA ASP A 669 -5.24 13.49 -26.54
C ASP A 669 -6.64 13.21 -25.97
N ALA A 670 -7.12 11.97 -26.07
CA ALA A 670 -8.44 11.58 -25.61
C ALA A 670 -8.59 11.76 -24.09
N VAL A 671 -7.61 11.29 -23.31
CA VAL A 671 -7.62 11.45 -21.85
C VAL A 671 -7.44 12.92 -21.44
N SER A 672 -6.66 13.70 -22.20
CA SER A 672 -6.41 15.12 -21.94
C SER A 672 -7.65 15.97 -22.25
N CYS A 673 -8.34 15.68 -23.35
CA CYS A 673 -9.63 16.29 -23.68
C CYS A 673 -10.67 16.01 -22.59
N ARG A 674 -10.73 14.76 -22.11
CA ARG A 674 -11.60 14.38 -21.01
C ARG A 674 -11.25 15.08 -19.70
N ALA A 675 -9.96 15.21 -19.39
CA ALA A 675 -9.46 15.94 -18.23
C ALA A 675 -9.83 17.43 -18.30
N ALA A 676 -9.67 18.09 -19.46
CA ALA A 676 -10.09 19.48 -19.66
C ALA A 676 -11.60 19.66 -19.46
N GLN A 677 -12.41 18.68 -19.88
CA GLN A 677 -13.86 18.71 -19.70
C GLN A 677 -14.26 18.67 -18.21
N LEU A 678 -13.56 17.86 -17.41
CA LEU A 678 -13.82 17.67 -15.98
C LEU A 678 -13.12 18.71 -15.10
N SER A 679 -12.04 19.34 -15.58
CA SER A 679 -11.22 20.30 -14.83
C SER A 679 -12.02 21.46 -14.26
N GLU A 680 -11.93 21.72 -12.95
CA GLU A 680 -12.58 22.88 -12.34
C GLU A 680 -11.96 24.24 -12.74
N PHE A 681 -10.76 24.22 -13.35
CA PHE A 681 -10.03 25.42 -13.77
C PHE A 681 -10.33 25.87 -15.21
N VAL A 682 -10.92 25.01 -16.04
CA VAL A 682 -11.36 25.40 -17.39
C VAL A 682 -12.67 26.18 -17.30
N ARG A 683 -12.68 27.40 -17.85
CA ARG A 683 -13.85 28.29 -17.79
C ARG A 683 -15.07 27.64 -18.45
N LYS A 684 -16.24 27.77 -17.81
CA LYS A 684 -17.47 27.07 -18.22
C LYS A 684 -17.94 27.44 -19.63
N ASP A 685 -17.70 28.67 -20.07
CA ASP A 685 -18.02 29.17 -21.41
C ASP A 685 -17.26 28.42 -22.52
N LEU A 686 -16.07 27.88 -22.22
CA LEU A 686 -15.27 27.11 -23.17
C LEU A 686 -15.71 25.65 -23.29
N LYS A 687 -16.44 25.11 -22.30
CA LYS A 687 -16.86 23.70 -22.24
C LYS A 687 -18.14 23.39 -23.02
N VAL A 688 -18.86 24.42 -23.47
CA VAL A 688 -20.25 24.30 -23.99
C VAL A 688 -20.29 24.04 -25.49
N VAL A 689 -19.14 24.02 -26.16
CA VAL A 689 -19.04 23.72 -27.59
C VAL A 689 -18.39 22.34 -27.76
N HIS A 690 -19.01 21.49 -28.58
CA HIS A 690 -18.60 20.12 -28.97
C HIS A 690 -19.28 18.97 -28.21
N HIS A 691 -20.46 18.63 -28.70
CA HIS A 691 -21.01 17.27 -28.68
C HIS A 691 -20.56 16.50 -29.92
#